data_AF-A0A7K4IGE2-F1
#
_entry.id   AF-A0A7K4IGE2-F1
#
_cell.length_a   1.000
_cell.length_b   1.000
_cell.length_c   1.000
_cell.angle_alpha   90.00
_cell.angle_beta   90.00
_cell.angle_gamma   90.00
#
_symmetry.space_group_name_H-M   'P 1'
#
loop_
_entity.id
_entity.type
_entity.pdbx_description
1 polymer ?
#
loop_
_entity_poly.entity_id
_entity_poly.type
_entity_poly.pdbx_seq_one_letter_code
_entity_poly.pdbx_strand_id
1 'polypeptide(L)'
;MSIPYVDAHIGHADGIIDPKEYAYSYTDSATGVTVYLEHNSTVLYVGLSCRTQGWIALGWKNPSDSFILDGLNRSDLIYGYAPGTPHHSFTRVTGAEAVSVEYKLYLRNGTLFQTGTVPDDTSTTPLNQERLLKGYIDGIIGMRIGEERRFIIPAEEAYTNPTDTLYGEDLEYVVKLTRIGSSFLNPASYSKVIFRDDYGTGTFSHLPDTNQSRVLASNASDDGVTTQIEYFLRMNSTDSRDIPFLNETALQYPMIVMFSGSENIDGLPTAHTDWSAPLLGTAVPNEPPEVVVVKPVQNSTVNEIAVFELNATDEYLVRRAAYKIGAGSWTALDYDFATHLWTARKDLSSYGSGTYMIWFNATDSSNKTSVTHVNVTIDIPITPLRGMKLSVGRTVSTLYYHELKIADEFTVENNGSAPISAIEFYIHQNYTAKYLSASATDQESVTLSIVRLDDRDGMMHFRVLLASPVGLLSSYKFTVTVHYHSTQVITDAGNNLYQLDCLRFPLVPYPLARATLTFAFRSGDTLQGTSPEGVRINVAAMSVDPIRIVMKSYTPLVVADRITQVRIDSWGWLYYTETITLQNTGPAKESRVPIVFPAYASSISIYDEVGLLAASLPKSYDWNASFTHSINLKADRFGDKEFWPGYKYTFKVDYVLHLQSYQETVAAGNKVELPMVTLGEILVTTHVVDVLMPAGVTIIDASPGYRLLYGAFDATLRYVSYNTSHLNPPELYVIYQVSLATAARPLLFSLLIGLVGLVFVVYRKTVTTHAVEETDLSVSKRETGASVAPPALLSEFASKYSNKTALALDLEKLEAERKRGKVSKKEFMMREQDLKAQMDTVESRVAELREQLIACGPKYRDLLAQLELQEERIAGAKAGLRQLLARKKTQKISRAAFEKSHQDYLKTIRQAVSASDRILMTLREEAGEI
;
A
#
# COMPACT_ATOMS: atom_id res chain seq x y z
N MET A 1 -3.84 -34.55 -56.53
CA MET A 1 -2.87 -33.63 -55.92
C MET A 1 -3.57 -32.28 -55.76
N SER A 2 -3.69 -31.81 -54.52
CA SER A 2 -4.25 -30.49 -54.23
C SER A 2 -3.08 -29.57 -53.92
N ILE A 3 -2.80 -28.62 -54.82
CA ILE A 3 -1.68 -27.71 -54.72
C ILE A 3 -2.13 -26.50 -53.91
N PRO A 4 -1.56 -26.27 -52.72
CA PRO A 4 -2.00 -25.23 -51.82
C PRO A 4 -1.60 -23.83 -52.30
N TYR A 5 -2.43 -22.85 -51.97
CA TYR A 5 -2.06 -21.44 -52.06
C TYR A 5 -1.07 -21.08 -50.95
N VAL A 6 -0.15 -20.16 -51.23
CA VAL A 6 0.70 -19.51 -50.24
C VAL A 6 0.76 -18.01 -50.51
N ASP A 7 0.79 -17.22 -49.43
CA ASP A 7 0.94 -15.77 -49.48
C ASP A 7 2.26 -15.32 -50.09
N ALA A 8 3.31 -16.00 -49.68
CA ALA A 8 4.67 -15.78 -50.13
C ALA A 8 5.40 -17.10 -50.06
N HIS A 9 5.98 -17.51 -51.18
CA HIS A 9 6.98 -18.56 -51.18
C HIS A 9 8.25 -18.04 -50.52
N ILE A 10 8.84 -18.86 -49.65
CA ILE A 10 9.81 -18.38 -48.65
C ILE A 10 11.23 -18.78 -49.03
N GLY A 11 11.39 -19.83 -49.83
CA GLY A 11 12.69 -20.19 -50.33
C GLY A 11 12.97 -19.63 -51.73
N HIS A 12 13.99 -20.21 -52.34
CA HIS A 12 14.65 -19.69 -53.53
C HIS A 12 14.88 -20.86 -54.46
N ALA A 13 14.69 -20.68 -55.76
CA ALA A 13 15.07 -21.69 -56.75
C ALA A 13 16.60 -21.80 -56.83
N ASP A 14 17.20 -22.47 -55.86
CA ASP A 14 18.65 -22.57 -55.66
C ASP A 14 19.17 -24.01 -55.83
N GLY A 15 18.26 -24.94 -56.12
CA GLY A 15 18.51 -26.27 -56.61
C GLY A 15 18.63 -27.32 -55.51
N ILE A 16 18.40 -26.92 -54.25
CA ILE A 16 18.47 -27.81 -53.08
C ILE A 16 17.17 -27.67 -52.31
N ILE A 17 16.29 -28.65 -52.48
CA ILE A 17 14.94 -28.63 -51.93
C ILE A 17 14.98 -28.83 -50.41
N ASP A 18 14.36 -27.92 -49.66
CA ASP A 18 13.97 -28.18 -48.28
C ASP A 18 12.49 -28.63 -48.23
N PRO A 19 12.18 -29.80 -47.64
CA PRO A 19 10.79 -30.22 -47.47
C PRO A 19 9.92 -29.22 -46.68
N LYS A 20 10.51 -28.31 -45.90
CA LYS A 20 9.79 -27.24 -45.17
C LYS A 20 9.57 -25.96 -45.98
N GLU A 21 10.16 -25.86 -47.17
CA GLU A 21 9.99 -24.70 -48.07
C GLU A 21 8.65 -24.75 -48.82
N TYR A 22 8.11 -25.96 -49.02
CA TYR A 22 6.90 -26.19 -49.78
C TYR A 22 5.77 -26.72 -48.89
N ALA A 23 4.57 -26.18 -49.04
CA ALA A 23 3.39 -26.60 -48.30
C ALA A 23 2.85 -27.99 -48.70
N TYR A 24 3.21 -28.51 -49.87
CA TYR A 24 2.76 -29.82 -50.35
C TYR A 24 3.88 -30.60 -51.04
N SER A 25 3.89 -31.92 -50.80
CA SER A 25 4.77 -32.86 -51.50
C SER A 25 4.05 -34.16 -51.84
N TYR A 26 4.46 -34.81 -52.92
CA TYR A 26 3.92 -36.08 -53.40
C TYR A 26 5.00 -36.89 -54.12
N THR A 27 5.16 -38.17 -53.76
CA THR A 27 6.06 -39.09 -54.47
C THR A 27 5.26 -40.00 -55.39
N ASP A 28 5.54 -39.91 -56.69
CA ASP A 28 4.94 -40.80 -57.69
C ASP A 28 5.48 -42.23 -57.55
N SER A 29 4.59 -43.20 -57.40
CA SER A 29 4.97 -44.59 -57.18
C SER A 29 5.59 -45.27 -58.40
N ALA A 30 5.27 -44.80 -59.62
CA ALA A 30 5.76 -45.39 -60.87
C ALA A 30 7.19 -44.95 -61.19
N THR A 31 7.49 -43.66 -61.00
CA THR A 31 8.80 -43.07 -61.31
C THR A 31 9.72 -42.94 -60.11
N GLY A 32 9.18 -42.86 -58.88
CA GLY A 32 9.94 -42.51 -57.69
C GLY A 32 10.29 -41.01 -57.60
N VAL A 33 9.80 -40.18 -58.53
CA VAL A 33 9.98 -38.73 -58.51
C VAL A 33 9.10 -38.15 -57.39
N THR A 34 9.70 -37.36 -56.51
CA THR A 34 8.99 -36.55 -55.53
C THR A 34 8.83 -35.13 -56.05
N VAL A 35 7.59 -34.67 -56.10
CA VAL A 35 7.20 -33.33 -56.53
C VAL A 35 6.79 -32.53 -55.31
N TYR A 36 7.34 -31.33 -55.17
CA TYR A 36 7.00 -30.33 -54.17
C TYR A 36 6.30 -29.18 -54.88
N LEU A 37 5.11 -28.78 -54.42
CA LEU A 37 4.26 -27.84 -55.13
C LEU A 37 3.59 -26.86 -54.17
N GLU A 38 3.55 -25.60 -54.56
CA GLU A 38 2.68 -24.58 -53.98
C GLU A 38 2.51 -23.43 -54.99
N HIS A 39 1.55 -22.53 -54.78
CA HIS A 39 1.36 -21.40 -55.68
C HIS A 39 0.88 -20.14 -54.98
N ASN A 40 1.14 -18.97 -55.56
CA ASN A 40 0.56 -17.70 -55.09
C ASN A 40 -0.50 -17.13 -56.05
N SER A 41 -1.10 -17.98 -56.90
CA SER A 41 -2.02 -17.64 -58.00
C SER A 41 -1.39 -16.97 -59.23
N THR A 42 -0.11 -16.60 -59.17
CA THR A 42 0.63 -16.03 -60.31
C THR A 42 1.82 -16.89 -60.71
N VAL A 43 2.49 -17.47 -59.70
CA VAL A 43 3.65 -18.34 -59.83
C VAL A 43 3.33 -19.68 -59.19
N LEU A 44 3.67 -20.75 -59.90
CA LEU A 44 3.71 -22.11 -59.40
C LEU A 44 5.15 -22.43 -59.03
N TYR A 45 5.37 -22.74 -57.76
CA TYR A 45 6.67 -23.11 -57.20
C TYR A 45 6.78 -24.62 -57.25
N VAL A 46 7.83 -25.12 -57.90
CA VAL A 46 8.00 -26.56 -58.18
C VAL A 46 9.38 -27.01 -57.74
N GLY A 47 9.43 -28.00 -56.85
CA GLY A 47 10.62 -28.79 -56.57
C GLY A 47 10.47 -30.20 -57.11
N LEU A 48 11.48 -30.73 -57.79
CA LEU A 48 11.54 -32.10 -58.31
C LEU A 48 12.76 -32.81 -57.73
N SER A 49 12.56 -33.98 -57.12
CA SER A 49 13.64 -34.81 -56.59
C SER A 49 13.50 -36.25 -57.01
N CYS A 50 14.55 -36.85 -57.58
CA CYS A 50 14.55 -38.25 -57.99
C CYS A 50 15.94 -38.86 -57.89
N ARG A 51 16.01 -40.18 -57.65
CA ARG A 51 17.26 -40.94 -57.69
C ARG A 51 17.69 -41.17 -59.14
N THR A 52 18.32 -40.17 -59.74
CA THR A 52 18.88 -40.20 -61.09
C THR A 52 20.14 -39.34 -61.14
N GLN A 53 20.83 -39.37 -62.29
CA GLN A 53 21.92 -38.46 -62.65
C GLN A 53 21.64 -37.71 -63.98
N GLY A 54 20.42 -37.89 -64.51
CA GLY A 54 19.98 -37.30 -65.77
C GLY A 54 18.84 -36.31 -65.55
N TRP A 55 18.04 -36.09 -66.59
CA TRP A 55 16.95 -35.12 -66.51
C TRP A 55 15.73 -35.65 -65.76
N ILE A 56 15.02 -34.71 -65.14
CA ILE A 56 13.68 -34.89 -64.58
C ILE A 56 12.77 -33.90 -65.32
N ALA A 57 11.55 -34.33 -65.62
CA ALA A 57 10.56 -33.51 -66.30
C ALA A 57 9.21 -33.52 -65.58
N LEU A 58 8.55 -32.38 -65.58
CA LEU A 58 7.16 -32.19 -65.17
C LEU A 58 6.35 -31.75 -66.38
N GLY A 59 5.20 -32.38 -66.62
CA GLY A 59 4.30 -32.00 -67.70
C GLY A 59 2.85 -31.97 -67.30
N TRP A 60 2.06 -31.18 -68.00
CA TRP A 60 0.60 -31.13 -67.82
C TRP A 60 -0.15 -30.88 -69.12
N LYS A 61 -1.46 -31.14 -69.10
CA LYS A 61 -2.39 -30.91 -70.21
C LYS A 61 -3.55 -30.01 -69.79
N ASN A 62 -4.31 -29.52 -70.77
CA ASN A 62 -5.59 -28.89 -70.48
C ASN A 62 -6.53 -29.87 -69.75
N PRO A 63 -7.45 -29.37 -68.90
CA PRO A 63 -8.43 -30.20 -68.21
C PRO A 63 -9.32 -31.06 -69.12
N SER A 64 -9.47 -30.69 -70.40
CA SER A 64 -10.24 -31.43 -71.39
C SER A 64 -9.47 -32.51 -72.16
N ASP A 65 -8.14 -32.58 -71.99
CA ASP A 65 -7.26 -33.50 -72.72
C ASP A 65 -6.83 -34.68 -71.83
N SER A 66 -6.22 -35.73 -72.41
CA SER A 66 -5.82 -36.94 -71.67
C SER A 66 -4.50 -37.52 -72.17
N PHE A 67 -3.66 -38.01 -71.25
CA PHE A 67 -2.43 -38.74 -71.60
C PHE A 67 -2.71 -40.16 -72.14
N ILE A 68 -3.90 -40.73 -71.91
CA ILE A 68 -4.24 -42.11 -72.27
C ILE A 68 -4.15 -42.35 -73.79
N LEU A 69 -4.70 -41.43 -74.58
CA LEU A 69 -4.80 -41.56 -76.03
C LEU A 69 -3.72 -40.74 -76.76
N ASP A 70 -3.39 -39.57 -76.24
CA ASP A 70 -2.52 -38.60 -76.93
C ASP A 70 -1.04 -38.73 -76.55
N GLY A 71 -0.70 -39.46 -75.47
CA GLY A 71 0.63 -39.42 -74.87
C GLY A 71 1.04 -37.98 -74.56
N LEU A 72 2.27 -37.58 -74.91
CA LEU A 72 2.73 -36.20 -74.73
C LEU A 72 2.05 -35.20 -75.68
N ASN A 73 1.41 -35.61 -76.78
CA ASN A 73 0.87 -34.65 -77.76
C ASN A 73 -0.14 -33.66 -77.14
N ARG A 74 0.05 -32.35 -77.33
CA ARG A 74 -0.74 -31.28 -76.67
C ARG A 74 -0.56 -31.21 -75.14
N SER A 75 0.59 -31.64 -74.62
CA SER A 75 1.02 -31.30 -73.27
C SER A 75 2.06 -30.19 -73.29
N ASP A 76 2.17 -29.56 -72.15
CA ASP A 76 3.22 -28.65 -71.78
C ASP A 76 4.24 -29.38 -70.91
N LEU A 77 5.54 -29.16 -71.10
CA LEU A 77 6.62 -29.97 -70.53
C LEU A 77 7.81 -29.09 -70.12
N ILE A 78 8.25 -29.24 -68.89
CA ILE A 78 9.49 -28.61 -68.40
C ILE A 78 10.47 -29.71 -68.04
N TYR A 79 11.61 -29.70 -68.72
CA TYR A 79 12.74 -30.58 -68.48
C TYR A 79 13.85 -29.84 -67.76
N GLY A 80 14.63 -30.55 -66.96
CA GLY A 80 15.97 -30.11 -66.62
C GLY A 80 16.80 -31.15 -65.91
N TYR A 81 18.07 -30.82 -65.73
CA TYR A 81 19.06 -31.63 -65.03
C TYR A 81 20.18 -30.74 -64.47
N ALA A 82 20.93 -31.27 -63.51
CA ALA A 82 22.17 -30.66 -63.04
C ALA A 82 23.36 -31.18 -63.88
N PRO A 83 24.10 -30.33 -64.61
CA PRO A 83 25.14 -30.80 -65.53
C PRO A 83 26.44 -31.18 -64.82
N GLY A 84 27.03 -32.32 -65.19
CA GLY A 84 28.40 -32.70 -64.82
C GLY A 84 28.54 -33.61 -63.60
N THR A 85 29.66 -33.49 -62.87
CA THR A 85 30.00 -34.34 -61.72
C THR A 85 29.21 -33.97 -60.45
N PRO A 86 29.07 -34.88 -59.47
CA PRO A 86 28.36 -34.63 -58.22
C PRO A 86 28.76 -33.32 -57.55
N HIS A 87 27.75 -32.51 -57.20
CA HIS A 87 27.85 -31.28 -56.45
C HIS A 87 28.19 -31.56 -54.98
N HIS A 88 28.67 -30.53 -54.28
CA HIS A 88 29.08 -30.65 -52.88
C HIS A 88 27.91 -31.04 -51.97
N SER A 89 28.19 -31.85 -50.95
CA SER A 89 27.21 -32.15 -49.91
C SER A 89 26.84 -30.89 -49.13
N PHE A 90 25.56 -30.79 -48.74
CA PHE A 90 25.03 -29.66 -47.99
C PHE A 90 24.84 -30.05 -46.51
N THR A 91 25.61 -29.42 -45.63
CA THR A 91 25.50 -29.60 -44.18
C THR A 91 24.26 -28.89 -43.63
N ARG A 92 23.53 -29.56 -42.73
CA ARG A 92 22.37 -28.99 -42.02
C ARG A 92 22.68 -28.81 -40.54
N VAL A 93 22.06 -27.81 -39.92
CA VAL A 93 22.20 -27.53 -38.49
C VAL A 93 21.63 -28.67 -37.66
N THR A 94 22.43 -29.25 -36.76
CA THR A 94 21.97 -30.25 -35.77
C THR A 94 21.70 -29.63 -34.41
N GLY A 95 22.27 -28.45 -34.17
CA GLY A 95 22.18 -27.69 -32.92
C GLY A 95 23.40 -27.87 -32.00
N ALA A 96 24.32 -28.78 -32.36
CA ALA A 96 25.60 -28.95 -31.69
C ALA A 96 26.66 -27.95 -32.19
N GLU A 97 26.39 -27.28 -33.32
CA GLU A 97 27.28 -26.29 -33.94
C GLU A 97 26.93 -24.86 -33.51
N ALA A 98 27.92 -23.97 -33.52
CA ALA A 98 27.67 -22.53 -33.52
C ALA A 98 27.15 -22.10 -34.89
N VAL A 99 26.18 -21.20 -34.93
CA VAL A 99 25.56 -20.72 -36.18
C VAL A 99 25.57 -19.20 -36.25
N SER A 100 25.27 -18.65 -37.42
CA SER A 100 24.96 -17.23 -37.57
C SER A 100 23.73 -17.05 -38.43
N VAL A 101 22.81 -16.19 -37.97
CA VAL A 101 21.47 -16.05 -38.54
C VAL A 101 21.11 -14.57 -38.66
N GLU A 102 20.78 -14.13 -39.86
CA GLU A 102 20.10 -12.86 -40.09
C GLU A 102 18.60 -13.06 -39.89
N TYR A 103 17.91 -12.19 -39.16
CA TYR A 103 16.47 -12.30 -38.94
C TYR A 103 15.73 -10.99 -39.18
N LYS A 104 14.46 -11.13 -39.56
CA LYS A 104 13.44 -10.09 -39.57
C LYS A 104 12.29 -10.55 -38.68
N LEU A 105 11.86 -9.70 -37.76
CA LEU A 105 10.76 -9.96 -36.84
C LEU A 105 9.57 -9.07 -37.20
N TYR A 106 8.44 -9.70 -37.48
CA TYR A 106 7.15 -9.08 -37.76
C TYR A 106 6.17 -9.37 -36.61
N LEU A 107 5.31 -8.40 -36.30
CA LEU A 107 4.18 -8.61 -35.39
C LEU A 107 2.99 -9.22 -36.15
N ARG A 108 1.99 -9.71 -35.41
CA ARG A 108 0.75 -10.25 -35.99
C ARG A 108 0.13 -9.34 -37.05
N ASN A 109 0.13 -8.02 -36.84
CA ASN A 109 -0.43 -7.06 -37.80
C ASN A 109 0.38 -6.85 -39.10
N GLY A 110 1.51 -7.57 -39.27
CA GLY A 110 2.41 -7.49 -40.43
C GLY A 110 3.45 -6.38 -40.35
N THR A 111 3.51 -5.62 -39.27
CA THR A 111 4.51 -4.55 -39.08
C THR A 111 5.88 -5.17 -38.81
N LEU A 112 6.89 -4.73 -39.57
CA LEU A 112 8.29 -5.06 -39.26
C LEU A 112 8.71 -4.35 -37.97
N PHE A 113 8.97 -5.13 -36.92
CA PHE A 113 9.36 -4.62 -35.62
C PHE A 113 10.88 -4.45 -35.51
N GLN A 114 11.64 -5.46 -35.94
CA GLN A 114 13.09 -5.49 -35.78
C GLN A 114 13.77 -6.31 -36.87
N THR A 115 15.00 -5.95 -37.21
CA THR A 115 15.93 -6.80 -37.98
C THR A 115 17.26 -6.88 -37.25
N GLY A 116 17.98 -8.00 -37.39
CA GLY A 116 19.30 -8.13 -36.79
C GLY A 116 19.99 -9.44 -37.15
N THR A 117 21.09 -9.73 -36.46
CA THR A 117 21.84 -10.98 -36.62
C THR A 117 22.02 -11.61 -35.25
N VAL A 118 21.33 -12.73 -34.99
CA VAL A 118 21.38 -13.45 -33.70
C VAL A 118 21.13 -14.95 -33.93
N PRO A 119 22.05 -15.84 -33.54
CA PRO A 119 23.42 -15.54 -33.12
C PRO A 119 24.21 -14.84 -34.25
N ASP A 120 25.20 -14.02 -33.89
CA ASP A 120 26.03 -13.30 -34.85
C ASP A 120 27.30 -14.10 -35.25
N ASP A 121 28.12 -13.52 -36.12
CA ASP A 121 29.37 -14.13 -36.59
C ASP A 121 30.43 -14.31 -35.49
N THR A 122 30.25 -13.69 -34.32
CA THR A 122 31.18 -13.83 -33.19
C THR A 122 30.78 -14.95 -32.23
N SER A 123 29.55 -15.46 -32.31
CA SER A 123 29.12 -16.56 -31.45
C SER A 123 29.95 -17.82 -31.70
N THR A 124 30.39 -18.45 -30.61
CA THR A 124 31.05 -19.77 -30.61
C THR A 124 30.25 -20.80 -29.81
N THR A 125 29.09 -20.39 -29.29
CA THR A 125 28.21 -21.22 -28.48
C THR A 125 27.41 -22.15 -29.40
N PRO A 126 27.30 -23.45 -29.10
CA PRO A 126 26.38 -24.34 -29.79
C PRO A 126 24.94 -23.82 -29.73
N LEU A 127 24.20 -23.87 -30.84
CA LEU A 127 22.84 -23.31 -30.93
C LEU A 127 21.91 -23.80 -29.81
N ASN A 128 21.96 -25.09 -29.43
CA ASN A 128 21.13 -25.65 -28.36
C ASN A 128 21.47 -25.13 -26.95
N GLN A 129 22.58 -24.38 -26.80
CA GLN A 129 23.03 -23.77 -25.54
C GLN A 129 22.85 -22.24 -25.55
N GLU A 130 22.37 -21.67 -26.65
CA GLU A 130 22.09 -20.25 -26.75
C GLU A 130 20.89 -19.85 -25.89
N ARG A 131 20.94 -18.65 -25.30
CA ARG A 131 19.86 -18.10 -24.46
C ARG A 131 18.81 -17.42 -25.32
N LEU A 132 18.15 -18.17 -26.20
CA LEU A 132 17.14 -17.70 -27.14
C LEU A 132 15.80 -18.39 -26.89
N LEU A 133 14.73 -17.86 -27.51
CA LEU A 133 13.41 -18.49 -27.47
C LEU A 133 13.50 -19.90 -28.06
N LYS A 134 12.84 -20.86 -27.41
CA LYS A 134 12.87 -22.25 -27.86
C LYS A 134 12.32 -22.40 -29.27
N GLY A 135 11.19 -21.74 -29.59
CA GLY A 135 10.64 -21.72 -30.94
C GLY A 135 11.61 -21.14 -31.98
N TYR A 136 12.45 -20.18 -31.61
CA TYR A 136 13.46 -19.61 -32.50
C TYR A 136 14.59 -20.60 -32.79
N ILE A 137 15.08 -21.31 -31.77
CA ILE A 137 16.08 -22.37 -31.92
C ILE A 137 15.53 -23.51 -32.79
N ASP A 138 14.32 -23.99 -32.47
CA ASP A 138 13.67 -25.09 -33.20
C ASP A 138 13.41 -24.72 -34.67
N GLY A 139 13.15 -23.44 -34.94
CA GLY A 139 13.04 -22.89 -36.30
C GLY A 139 14.33 -22.98 -37.11
N ILE A 140 15.49 -22.80 -36.48
CA ILE A 140 16.81 -22.85 -37.16
C ILE A 140 17.31 -24.28 -37.36
N ILE A 141 16.91 -25.23 -36.51
CA ILE A 141 17.35 -26.63 -36.61
C ILE A 141 16.98 -27.20 -37.99
N GLY A 142 17.93 -27.91 -38.60
CA GLY A 142 17.80 -28.50 -39.91
C GLY A 142 18.03 -27.54 -41.08
N MET A 143 18.21 -26.24 -40.85
CA MET A 143 18.53 -25.28 -41.92
C MET A 143 19.91 -25.53 -42.54
N ARG A 144 20.11 -25.13 -43.79
CA ARG A 144 21.43 -25.04 -44.47
C ARG A 144 21.86 -23.60 -44.71
N ILE A 145 23.16 -23.38 -44.93
CA ILE A 145 23.69 -22.04 -45.23
C ILE A 145 23.03 -21.53 -46.52
N GLY A 146 22.54 -20.28 -46.49
CA GLY A 146 21.82 -19.64 -47.58
C GLY A 146 20.31 -19.81 -47.52
N GLU A 147 19.80 -20.79 -46.76
CA GLU A 147 18.37 -21.05 -46.62
C GLU A 147 17.68 -19.91 -45.87
N GLU A 148 16.48 -19.54 -46.35
CA GLU A 148 15.57 -18.62 -45.68
C GLU A 148 14.34 -19.41 -45.20
N ARG A 149 13.93 -19.18 -43.96
CA ARG A 149 12.80 -19.88 -43.34
C ARG A 149 11.92 -18.90 -42.58
N ARG A 150 10.61 -19.10 -42.65
CA ARG A 150 9.63 -18.36 -41.84
C ARG A 150 8.97 -19.29 -40.84
N PHE A 151 8.76 -18.80 -39.63
CA PHE A 151 7.95 -19.47 -38.63
C PHE A 151 7.34 -18.44 -37.68
N ILE A 152 6.23 -18.83 -37.06
CA ILE A 152 5.52 -18.01 -36.07
C ILE A 152 5.74 -18.66 -34.70
N ILE A 153 6.15 -17.85 -33.73
CA ILE A 153 6.17 -18.23 -32.32
C ILE A 153 4.92 -17.60 -31.69
N PRO A 154 3.93 -18.40 -31.25
CA PRO A 154 2.76 -17.90 -30.56
C PRO A 154 3.14 -17.11 -29.30
N ALA A 155 2.33 -16.10 -28.94
CA ALA A 155 2.55 -15.26 -27.77
C ALA A 155 2.72 -16.08 -26.47
N GLU A 156 2.01 -17.20 -26.35
CA GLU A 156 2.09 -18.14 -25.22
C GLU A 156 3.43 -18.88 -25.11
N GLU A 157 4.18 -18.99 -26.21
CA GLU A 157 5.52 -19.61 -26.28
C GLU A 157 6.65 -18.58 -26.39
N ALA A 158 6.31 -17.29 -26.52
CA ALA A 158 7.23 -16.18 -26.67
C ALA A 158 7.50 -15.47 -25.32
N TYR A 159 7.08 -14.21 -25.19
CA TYR A 159 7.29 -13.41 -23.99
C TYR A 159 6.04 -13.44 -23.10
N THR A 160 6.11 -14.22 -22.02
CA THR A 160 4.98 -14.45 -21.10
C THR A 160 5.05 -13.63 -19.82
N ASN A 161 6.08 -12.80 -19.64
CA ASN A 161 6.18 -11.90 -18.50
C ASN A 161 5.60 -10.50 -18.85
N PRO A 162 4.61 -9.98 -18.12
CA PRO A 162 3.98 -8.67 -18.39
C PRO A 162 4.93 -7.46 -18.42
N THR A 163 6.16 -7.59 -17.92
CA THR A 163 7.17 -6.52 -17.99
C THR A 163 7.91 -6.47 -19.32
N ASP A 164 7.79 -7.50 -20.15
CA ASP A 164 8.51 -7.59 -21.43
C ASP A 164 7.82 -6.72 -22.49
N THR A 165 8.60 -6.08 -23.36
CA THR A 165 8.08 -5.17 -24.40
C THR A 165 7.23 -5.88 -25.45
N LEU A 166 7.46 -7.17 -25.64
CA LEU A 166 6.76 -8.04 -26.60
C LEU A 166 5.76 -8.97 -25.89
N TYR A 167 5.39 -8.65 -24.65
CA TYR A 167 4.42 -9.44 -23.90
C TYR A 167 3.09 -9.52 -24.64
N GLY A 168 2.62 -10.75 -24.86
CA GLY A 168 1.32 -10.99 -25.49
C GLY A 168 1.27 -10.84 -27.01
N GLU A 169 2.42 -10.67 -27.66
CA GLU A 169 2.53 -10.54 -29.11
C GLU A 169 2.96 -11.87 -29.76
N ASP A 170 2.32 -12.23 -30.88
CA ASP A 170 2.85 -13.31 -31.72
C ASP A 170 4.02 -12.80 -32.56
N LEU A 171 5.06 -13.61 -32.63
CA LEU A 171 6.33 -13.25 -33.24
C LEU A 171 6.54 -14.03 -34.53
N GLU A 172 6.47 -13.33 -35.65
CA GLU A 172 6.75 -13.92 -36.95
C GLU A 172 8.19 -13.65 -37.36
N TYR A 173 9.00 -14.70 -37.38
CA TYR A 173 10.39 -14.63 -37.77
C TYR A 173 10.57 -15.06 -39.22
N VAL A 174 11.35 -14.27 -39.97
CA VAL A 174 11.96 -14.68 -41.24
C VAL A 174 13.46 -14.70 -41.03
N VAL A 175 14.05 -15.87 -41.03
CA VAL A 175 15.47 -16.10 -40.72
C VAL A 175 16.22 -16.58 -41.94
N LYS A 176 17.46 -16.12 -42.11
CA LYS A 176 18.39 -16.57 -43.13
C LYS A 176 19.67 -17.05 -42.47
N LEU A 177 20.03 -18.32 -42.70
CA LEU A 177 21.24 -18.90 -42.11
C LEU A 177 22.47 -18.51 -42.93
N THR A 178 23.48 -17.90 -42.31
CA THR A 178 24.70 -17.44 -42.99
C THR A 178 25.94 -18.26 -42.65
N ARG A 179 25.94 -18.99 -41.53
CA ARG A 179 27.10 -19.77 -41.06
C ARG A 179 26.70 -21.02 -40.28
N ILE A 180 27.45 -22.11 -40.48
CA ILE A 180 27.44 -23.32 -39.63
C ILE A 180 28.87 -23.66 -39.23
N GLY A 181 29.15 -23.71 -37.93
CA GLY A 181 30.49 -23.90 -37.39
C GLY A 181 31.44 -22.81 -37.89
N SER A 182 32.50 -23.23 -38.60
CA SER A 182 33.47 -22.32 -39.23
C SER A 182 33.16 -22.01 -40.70
N SER A 183 32.14 -22.64 -41.29
CA SER A 183 31.84 -22.51 -42.73
C SER A 183 30.83 -21.41 -42.99
N PHE A 184 31.14 -20.57 -43.99
CA PHE A 184 30.25 -19.58 -44.60
C PHE A 184 29.90 -19.93 -46.05
N LEU A 185 30.34 -21.11 -46.52
CA LEU A 185 30.16 -21.50 -47.91
C LEU A 185 28.70 -21.93 -48.13
N ASN A 186 27.99 -21.19 -48.96
CA ASN A 186 26.64 -21.55 -49.39
C ASN A 186 26.74 -22.70 -50.43
N PRO A 187 26.20 -23.91 -50.15
CA PRO A 187 26.25 -25.03 -51.09
C PRO A 187 25.55 -24.72 -52.41
N ALA A 188 24.53 -23.86 -52.42
CA ALA A 188 23.82 -23.47 -53.63
C ALA A 188 24.66 -22.64 -54.61
N SER A 189 25.84 -22.14 -54.19
CA SER A 189 26.78 -21.45 -55.11
C SER A 189 27.41 -22.38 -56.15
N TYR A 190 27.31 -23.70 -55.94
CA TYR A 190 27.76 -24.72 -56.90
C TYR A 190 26.64 -25.24 -57.77
N SER A 191 25.38 -25.06 -57.37
CA SER A 191 24.21 -25.50 -58.12
C SER A 191 24.19 -24.89 -59.51
N LYS A 192 23.82 -25.72 -60.48
CA LYS A 192 23.63 -25.30 -61.87
C LYS A 192 22.55 -26.15 -62.50
N VAL A 193 21.71 -25.55 -63.31
CA VAL A 193 20.68 -26.25 -64.09
C VAL A 193 20.87 -26.01 -65.58
N ILE A 194 20.58 -27.04 -66.37
CA ILE A 194 20.20 -26.91 -67.77
C ILE A 194 18.75 -27.32 -67.86
N PHE A 195 17.89 -26.43 -68.35
CA PHE A 195 16.45 -26.67 -68.47
C PHE A 195 15.94 -26.35 -69.88
N ARG A 196 14.76 -26.87 -70.20
CA ARG A 196 14.05 -26.62 -71.45
C ARG A 196 12.54 -26.69 -71.25
N ASP A 197 11.86 -25.68 -71.72
CA ASP A 197 10.41 -25.57 -71.83
C ASP A 197 9.98 -26.06 -73.22
N ASP A 198 9.12 -27.06 -73.26
CA ASP A 198 8.79 -27.84 -74.45
C ASP A 198 7.29 -28.08 -74.55
N TYR A 199 6.82 -28.26 -75.78
CA TYR A 199 5.45 -28.71 -76.05
C TYR A 199 5.45 -30.08 -76.74
N GLY A 200 4.51 -30.92 -76.35
CA GLY A 200 4.39 -32.28 -76.89
C GLY A 200 3.75 -32.30 -78.28
N THR A 201 4.36 -33.07 -79.20
CA THR A 201 3.97 -33.19 -80.61
C THR A 201 3.56 -34.60 -81.04
N GLY A 202 3.77 -35.59 -80.16
CA GLY A 202 3.43 -36.98 -80.41
C GLY A 202 3.41 -37.79 -79.11
N THR A 203 3.34 -39.11 -79.20
CA THR A 203 3.20 -39.99 -78.02
C THR A 203 4.38 -39.84 -77.05
N PHE A 204 5.62 -39.83 -77.53
CA PHE A 204 6.85 -39.52 -76.76
C PHE A 204 7.69 -38.40 -77.42
N SER A 205 7.10 -37.66 -78.36
CA SER A 205 7.79 -36.64 -79.13
C SER A 205 7.40 -35.25 -78.61
N HIS A 206 8.39 -34.39 -78.49
CA HIS A 206 8.26 -33.00 -78.03
C HIS A 206 9.23 -32.11 -78.80
N LEU A 207 8.98 -30.81 -78.81
CA LEU A 207 9.86 -29.81 -79.39
C LEU A 207 10.02 -28.66 -78.40
N PRO A 208 11.20 -28.01 -78.35
CA PRO A 208 11.41 -26.85 -77.52
C PRO A 208 10.55 -25.68 -77.97
N ASP A 209 10.01 -24.95 -77.02
CA ASP A 209 9.32 -23.70 -77.30
C ASP A 209 10.30 -22.61 -77.70
N THR A 210 9.88 -21.79 -78.66
CA THR A 210 10.68 -20.64 -79.10
C THR A 210 10.81 -19.59 -78.01
N ASN A 211 9.90 -19.59 -77.03
CA ASN A 211 9.87 -18.66 -75.93
C ASN A 211 9.90 -19.41 -74.59
N GLN A 212 11.06 -19.42 -73.96
CA GLN A 212 11.33 -20.13 -72.69
C GLN A 212 10.94 -19.30 -71.45
N SER A 213 10.12 -18.25 -71.60
CA SER A 213 9.85 -17.27 -70.53
C SER A 213 8.86 -17.71 -69.45
N ARG A 214 8.33 -18.94 -69.55
CA ARG A 214 7.50 -19.50 -68.47
C ARG A 214 8.30 -19.73 -67.20
N VAL A 215 9.58 -20.11 -67.33
CA VAL A 215 10.50 -20.29 -66.21
C VAL A 215 11.05 -18.93 -65.77
N LEU A 216 10.68 -18.50 -64.55
CA LEU A 216 11.13 -17.24 -63.93
C LEU A 216 12.47 -17.38 -63.24
N ALA A 217 12.67 -18.51 -62.56
CA ALA A 217 13.89 -18.85 -61.84
C ALA A 217 14.02 -20.37 -61.83
N SER A 218 15.26 -20.86 -61.85
CA SER A 218 15.53 -22.29 -61.82
C SER A 218 16.96 -22.56 -61.37
N ASN A 219 17.14 -23.64 -60.62
CA ASN A 219 18.47 -24.16 -60.32
C ASN A 219 18.39 -25.66 -59.97
N ALA A 220 19.54 -26.35 -59.95
CA ALA A 220 19.58 -27.78 -59.71
C ALA A 220 20.87 -28.21 -59.01
N SER A 221 20.78 -29.28 -58.24
CA SER A 221 21.91 -29.97 -57.63
C SER A 221 21.81 -31.47 -57.83
N ASP A 222 22.96 -32.13 -57.83
CA ASP A 222 23.05 -33.59 -57.91
C ASP A 222 24.15 -34.05 -56.96
N ASP A 223 23.84 -34.94 -56.01
CA ASP A 223 24.80 -35.45 -55.03
C ASP A 223 25.51 -36.75 -55.46
N GLY A 224 25.32 -37.15 -56.71
CA GLY A 224 25.81 -38.40 -57.32
C GLY A 224 24.82 -39.55 -57.21
N VAL A 225 23.71 -39.39 -56.49
CA VAL A 225 22.65 -40.39 -56.34
C VAL A 225 21.27 -39.78 -56.65
N THR A 226 21.05 -38.54 -56.24
CA THR A 226 19.77 -37.84 -56.31
C THR A 226 19.96 -36.49 -57.00
N THR A 227 19.25 -36.29 -58.11
CA THR A 227 19.10 -34.98 -58.74
C THR A 227 17.91 -34.25 -58.11
N GLN A 228 18.11 -32.99 -57.78
CA GLN A 228 17.10 -32.06 -57.27
C GLN A 228 17.04 -30.84 -58.18
N ILE A 229 15.84 -30.38 -58.49
CA ILE A 229 15.61 -29.27 -59.41
C ILE A 229 14.48 -28.42 -58.88
N GLU A 230 14.65 -27.10 -58.95
CA GLU A 230 13.62 -26.15 -58.55
C GLU A 230 13.29 -25.21 -59.70
N TYR A 231 12.01 -24.90 -59.83
CA TYR A 231 11.47 -24.00 -60.84
C TYR A 231 10.42 -23.08 -60.24
N PHE A 232 10.50 -21.80 -60.60
CA PHE A 232 9.41 -20.85 -60.42
C PHE A 232 8.76 -20.63 -61.78
N LEU A 233 7.52 -21.06 -61.93
CA LEU A 233 6.82 -21.09 -63.22
C LEU A 233 5.69 -20.09 -63.24
N ARG A 234 5.55 -19.31 -64.31
CA ARG A 234 4.34 -18.50 -64.51
C ARG A 234 3.15 -19.43 -64.72
N MET A 235 2.13 -19.29 -63.87
CA MET A 235 0.87 -20.03 -64.01
C MET A 235 0.11 -19.64 -65.27
N ASN A 236 0.21 -18.38 -65.68
CA ASN A 236 -0.37 -17.87 -66.92
C ASN A 236 0.70 -17.13 -67.72
N SER A 237 1.00 -17.65 -68.90
CA SER A 237 2.03 -17.13 -69.81
C SER A 237 1.40 -16.41 -71.00
N THR A 238 2.19 -15.56 -71.65
CA THR A 238 1.79 -14.90 -72.90
C THR A 238 2.11 -15.74 -74.14
N ASP A 239 2.76 -16.90 -73.98
CA ASP A 239 2.95 -17.84 -75.08
C ASP A 239 1.64 -18.59 -75.37
N SER A 240 1.25 -18.63 -76.64
CA SER A 240 0.09 -19.39 -77.12
C SER A 240 0.27 -20.92 -77.05
N ARG A 241 1.49 -21.42 -76.84
CA ARG A 241 1.79 -22.85 -76.72
C ARG A 241 1.81 -23.35 -75.27
N ASP A 242 1.98 -22.45 -74.32
CA ASP A 242 1.91 -22.75 -72.89
C ASP A 242 0.46 -23.04 -72.48
N ILE A 243 0.28 -24.03 -71.61
CA ILE A 243 -1.03 -24.35 -71.06
C ILE A 243 -1.19 -23.60 -69.72
N PRO A 244 -2.14 -22.65 -69.61
CA PRO A 244 -2.29 -21.90 -68.38
C PRO A 244 -2.81 -22.80 -67.26
N PHE A 245 -2.14 -22.75 -66.12
CA PHE A 245 -2.53 -23.43 -64.89
C PHE A 245 -3.36 -22.45 -64.04
N LEU A 246 -4.68 -22.48 -64.19
CA LEU A 246 -5.58 -21.49 -63.60
C LEU A 246 -5.96 -21.88 -62.16
N ASN A 247 -6.04 -20.87 -61.29
CA ASN A 247 -6.48 -21.04 -59.91
C ASN A 247 -8.01 -20.96 -59.80
N GLU A 248 -8.71 -21.99 -60.30
CA GLU A 248 -10.17 -22.14 -60.21
C GLU A 248 -10.55 -23.47 -59.56
N THR A 249 -11.51 -23.43 -58.63
CA THR A 249 -11.89 -24.56 -57.75
C THR A 249 -12.40 -25.81 -58.47
N ALA A 250 -12.80 -25.71 -59.74
CA ALA A 250 -13.39 -26.82 -60.50
C ALA A 250 -12.43 -27.47 -61.53
N LEU A 251 -11.25 -26.88 -61.78
CA LEU A 251 -10.36 -27.36 -62.83
C LEU A 251 -9.39 -28.44 -62.31
N GLN A 252 -9.28 -29.54 -63.04
CA GLN A 252 -8.34 -30.62 -62.77
C GLN A 252 -7.43 -30.79 -63.98
N TYR A 253 -6.14 -30.59 -63.77
CA TYR A 253 -5.12 -30.70 -64.81
C TYR A 253 -4.48 -32.08 -64.75
N PRO A 254 -4.52 -32.88 -65.84
CA PRO A 254 -3.71 -34.08 -65.94
C PRO A 254 -2.24 -33.68 -65.94
N MET A 255 -1.46 -34.31 -65.08
CA MET A 255 -0.03 -34.09 -64.89
C MET A 255 0.72 -35.42 -64.96
N ILE A 256 1.96 -35.34 -65.42
CA ILE A 256 2.89 -36.47 -65.45
C ILE A 256 4.26 -36.00 -64.97
N VAL A 257 5.01 -36.94 -64.40
CA VAL A 257 6.43 -36.78 -64.16
C VAL A 257 7.20 -37.85 -64.91
N MET A 258 8.40 -37.49 -65.35
CA MET A 258 9.27 -38.35 -66.12
C MET A 258 10.71 -38.12 -65.71
N PHE A 259 11.57 -39.12 -65.87
CA PHE A 259 13.01 -38.91 -65.70
C PHE A 259 13.82 -39.81 -66.62
N SER A 260 15.07 -39.45 -66.85
CA SER A 260 16.07 -40.29 -67.53
C SER A 260 17.35 -40.40 -66.71
N GLY A 261 18.10 -41.48 -66.92
CA GLY A 261 19.45 -41.64 -66.40
C GLY A 261 20.53 -40.93 -67.24
N SER A 262 20.13 -40.23 -68.31
CA SER A 262 21.01 -39.48 -69.19
C SER A 262 20.70 -37.98 -69.13
N GLU A 263 21.72 -37.14 -69.27
CA GLU A 263 21.59 -35.69 -69.45
C GLU A 263 21.00 -35.30 -70.83
N ASN A 264 20.89 -36.24 -71.78
CA ASN A 264 20.32 -35.95 -73.10
C ASN A 264 18.79 -35.77 -73.02
N ILE A 265 18.32 -34.50 -72.99
CA ILE A 265 16.91 -34.11 -72.92
C ILE A 265 16.08 -34.67 -74.10
N ASP A 266 16.68 -34.88 -75.27
CA ASP A 266 15.98 -35.45 -76.43
C ASP A 266 15.89 -37.00 -76.39
N GLY A 267 16.45 -37.63 -75.35
CA GLY A 267 16.34 -39.05 -75.11
C GLY A 267 14.97 -39.47 -74.57
N LEU A 268 14.62 -40.75 -74.73
CA LEU A 268 13.42 -41.30 -74.11
C LEU A 268 13.56 -41.36 -72.57
N PRO A 269 12.44 -41.20 -71.82
CA PRO A 269 12.46 -41.38 -70.37
C PRO A 269 12.84 -42.82 -70.00
N THR A 270 13.56 -42.96 -68.88
CA THR A 270 13.74 -44.26 -68.20
C THR A 270 12.42 -44.75 -67.64
N ALA A 271 11.64 -43.85 -67.04
CA ALA A 271 10.28 -44.12 -66.57
C ALA A 271 9.43 -42.84 -66.62
N HIS A 272 8.12 -43.02 -66.70
CA HIS A 272 7.12 -41.95 -66.66
C HIS A 272 5.92 -42.39 -65.82
N THR A 273 5.13 -41.43 -65.31
CA THR A 273 3.82 -41.70 -64.69
C THR A 273 2.95 -42.53 -65.63
N ASP A 274 2.21 -43.50 -65.09
CA ASP A 274 1.28 -44.32 -65.88
C ASP A 274 0.21 -43.43 -66.56
N TRP A 275 0.20 -43.43 -67.89
CA TRP A 275 -0.74 -42.63 -68.67
C TRP A 275 -2.19 -43.06 -68.52
N SER A 276 -2.46 -44.31 -68.12
CA SER A 276 -3.80 -44.80 -67.81
C SER A 276 -4.38 -44.21 -66.53
N ALA A 277 -3.51 -43.68 -65.67
CA ALA A 277 -3.85 -43.05 -64.39
C ALA A 277 -2.92 -41.84 -64.12
N PRO A 278 -3.02 -40.75 -64.91
CA PRO A 278 -2.17 -39.58 -64.73
C PRO A 278 -2.48 -38.90 -63.40
N LEU A 279 -1.52 -38.13 -62.88
CA LEU A 279 -1.73 -37.35 -61.67
C LEU A 279 -2.73 -36.23 -61.97
N LEU A 280 -3.72 -36.02 -61.11
CA LEU A 280 -4.66 -34.90 -61.27
C LEU A 280 -4.25 -33.77 -60.33
N GLY A 281 -3.78 -32.66 -60.88
CA GLY A 281 -3.41 -31.45 -60.14
C GLY A 281 -4.56 -30.44 -60.10
N THR A 282 -4.87 -29.92 -58.91
CA THR A 282 -5.84 -28.85 -58.70
C THR A 282 -5.21 -27.76 -57.85
N ALA A 283 -5.21 -26.52 -58.35
CA ALA A 283 -4.85 -25.33 -57.58
C ALA A 283 -5.96 -25.03 -56.56
N VAL A 284 -5.60 -24.93 -55.28
CA VAL A 284 -6.53 -24.58 -54.20
C VAL A 284 -6.43 -23.07 -53.97
N PRO A 285 -7.50 -22.28 -54.21
CA PRO A 285 -7.43 -20.85 -53.95
C PRO A 285 -7.43 -20.55 -52.46
N ASN A 286 -6.94 -19.36 -52.11
CA ASN A 286 -7.06 -18.88 -50.75
C ASN A 286 -8.52 -18.57 -50.40
N GLU A 287 -8.99 -19.07 -49.26
CA GLU A 287 -10.29 -18.76 -48.68
C GLU A 287 -10.18 -17.58 -47.69
N PRO A 288 -11.19 -16.71 -47.59
CA PRO A 288 -11.17 -15.64 -46.59
C PRO A 288 -11.35 -16.21 -45.17
N PRO A 289 -10.90 -15.47 -44.13
CA PRO A 289 -11.04 -15.91 -42.73
C PRO A 289 -12.49 -16.26 -42.35
N GLU A 290 -12.67 -17.29 -41.54
CA GLU A 290 -13.95 -17.55 -40.88
C GLU A 290 -14.15 -16.55 -39.73
N VAL A 291 -15.32 -15.92 -39.66
CA VAL A 291 -15.60 -14.85 -38.69
C VAL A 291 -16.91 -15.11 -37.96
N VAL A 292 -16.81 -15.28 -36.64
CA VAL A 292 -17.93 -15.52 -35.73
C VAL A 292 -17.98 -14.42 -34.67
N VAL A 293 -19.07 -13.66 -34.63
CA VAL A 293 -19.29 -12.62 -33.61
C VAL A 293 -19.71 -13.28 -32.30
N VAL A 294 -18.87 -13.16 -31.27
CA VAL A 294 -19.14 -13.69 -29.92
C VAL A 294 -19.96 -12.68 -29.12
N LYS A 295 -19.55 -11.40 -29.15
CA LYS A 295 -20.31 -10.28 -28.60
C LYS A 295 -20.29 -9.08 -29.55
N PRO A 296 -21.43 -8.38 -29.72
CA PRO A 296 -22.73 -8.65 -29.11
C PRO A 296 -23.47 -9.79 -29.83
N VAL A 297 -24.35 -10.48 -29.11
CA VAL A 297 -25.17 -11.56 -29.69
C VAL A 297 -26.23 -10.96 -30.61
N GLN A 298 -26.57 -11.68 -31.68
CA GLN A 298 -27.63 -11.28 -32.60
C GLN A 298 -28.94 -10.93 -31.87
N ASN A 299 -29.50 -9.76 -32.17
CA ASN A 299 -30.71 -9.18 -31.58
C ASN A 299 -30.64 -8.89 -30.07
N SER A 300 -29.45 -8.89 -29.48
CA SER A 300 -29.26 -8.50 -28.08
C SER A 300 -29.56 -7.01 -27.84
N THR A 301 -29.87 -6.66 -26.59
CA THR A 301 -29.94 -5.26 -26.15
C THR A 301 -28.62 -4.90 -25.48
N VAL A 302 -28.03 -3.79 -25.88
CA VAL A 302 -26.77 -3.29 -25.36
C VAL A 302 -26.98 -1.88 -24.83
N ASN A 303 -26.40 -1.61 -23.66
CA ASN A 303 -26.54 -0.33 -22.97
C ASN A 303 -25.53 0.70 -23.53
N GLU A 304 -25.22 1.72 -22.74
CA GLU A 304 -24.28 2.79 -23.10
C GLU A 304 -22.87 2.27 -23.45
N ILE A 305 -22.37 1.20 -22.83
CA ILE A 305 -21.07 0.61 -23.14
C ILE A 305 -21.26 -0.78 -23.72
N ALA A 306 -20.71 -0.99 -24.92
CA ALA A 306 -20.67 -2.28 -25.58
C ALA A 306 -19.28 -2.91 -25.52
N VAL A 307 -19.23 -4.22 -25.25
CA VAL A 307 -18.05 -5.05 -25.46
C VAL A 307 -18.23 -5.79 -26.77
N PHE A 308 -17.22 -5.70 -27.63
CA PHE A 308 -17.14 -6.41 -28.89
C PHE A 308 -16.10 -7.51 -28.75
N GLU A 309 -16.50 -8.73 -29.10
CA GLU A 309 -15.65 -9.92 -29.11
C GLU A 309 -15.91 -10.67 -30.41
N LEU A 310 -14.85 -10.90 -31.18
CA LEU A 310 -14.89 -11.51 -32.49
C LEU A 310 -13.90 -12.69 -32.51
N ASN A 311 -14.41 -13.88 -32.80
CA ASN A 311 -13.57 -15.03 -33.11
C ASN A 311 -13.31 -15.03 -34.61
N ALA A 312 -12.05 -14.90 -35.01
CA ALA A 312 -11.64 -14.90 -36.40
C ALA A 312 -10.51 -15.91 -36.59
N THR A 313 -10.75 -16.91 -37.44
CA THR A 313 -9.86 -18.06 -37.66
C THR A 313 -9.53 -18.22 -39.14
N ASP A 314 -8.33 -18.71 -39.42
CA ASP A 314 -7.79 -18.91 -40.77
C ASP A 314 -6.74 -20.04 -40.72
N GLU A 315 -6.41 -20.65 -41.86
CA GLU A 315 -5.38 -21.69 -41.98
C GLU A 315 -3.96 -21.13 -41.80
N TYR A 316 -3.71 -19.86 -42.16
CA TYR A 316 -2.38 -19.26 -42.13
C TYR A 316 -2.20 -18.28 -40.97
N LEU A 317 -2.93 -17.13 -40.96
CA LEU A 317 -3.00 -16.18 -39.84
C LEU A 317 -4.00 -15.04 -40.15
N VAL A 318 -4.84 -14.65 -39.17
CA VAL A 318 -5.62 -13.40 -39.26
C VAL A 318 -4.77 -12.20 -38.84
N ARG A 319 -4.55 -11.25 -39.75
CA ARG A 319 -3.69 -10.06 -39.54
C ARG A 319 -4.40 -8.90 -38.87
N ARG A 320 -5.66 -8.68 -39.21
CA ARG A 320 -6.43 -7.52 -38.73
C ARG A 320 -7.90 -7.88 -38.58
N ALA A 321 -8.53 -7.35 -37.55
CA ALA A 321 -9.98 -7.32 -37.44
C ALA A 321 -10.46 -5.91 -37.09
N ALA A 322 -11.64 -5.53 -37.56
CA ALA A 322 -12.23 -4.24 -37.27
C ALA A 322 -13.75 -4.32 -37.17
N TYR A 323 -14.35 -3.29 -36.59
CA TYR A 323 -15.80 -3.12 -36.51
C TYR A 323 -16.23 -1.74 -37.01
N LYS A 324 -17.49 -1.61 -37.41
CA LYS A 324 -18.16 -0.32 -37.64
C LYS A 324 -19.63 -0.41 -37.28
N ILE A 325 -20.23 0.72 -36.91
CA ILE A 325 -21.65 0.80 -36.54
C ILE A 325 -22.38 1.57 -37.63
N GLY A 326 -23.40 0.97 -38.24
CA GLY A 326 -24.15 1.54 -39.36
C GLY A 326 -23.25 1.91 -40.54
N ALA A 327 -23.31 3.18 -40.96
CA ALA A 327 -22.50 3.75 -42.04
C ALA A 327 -21.19 4.41 -41.57
N GLY A 328 -20.77 4.17 -40.32
CA GLY A 328 -19.53 4.72 -39.77
C GLY A 328 -18.24 4.14 -40.36
N SER A 329 -17.11 4.70 -39.94
CA SER A 329 -15.77 4.22 -40.32
C SER A 329 -15.37 2.95 -39.56
N TRP A 330 -14.54 2.12 -40.19
CA TRP A 330 -13.93 0.94 -39.55
C TRP A 330 -12.97 1.36 -38.43
N THR A 331 -13.09 0.70 -37.28
CA THR A 331 -12.24 0.86 -36.10
C THR A 331 -11.60 -0.48 -35.79
N ALA A 332 -10.27 -0.51 -35.62
CA ALA A 332 -9.54 -1.74 -35.32
C ALA A 332 -10.00 -2.38 -34.00
N LEU A 333 -10.00 -3.71 -33.98
CA LEU A 333 -10.10 -4.53 -32.78
C LEU A 333 -8.67 -4.92 -32.35
N ASP A 334 -8.48 -5.12 -31.04
CA ASP A 334 -7.21 -5.57 -30.48
C ASP A 334 -7.27 -7.09 -30.26
N TYR A 335 -6.22 -7.82 -30.64
CA TYR A 335 -6.16 -9.26 -30.41
C TYR A 335 -5.74 -9.55 -28.96
N ASP A 336 -6.55 -10.32 -28.25
CA ASP A 336 -6.26 -10.80 -26.90
C ASP A 336 -5.73 -12.23 -26.97
N PHE A 337 -4.42 -12.39 -26.75
CA PHE A 337 -3.75 -13.69 -26.83
C PHE A 337 -4.19 -14.67 -25.72
N ALA A 338 -4.74 -14.21 -24.60
CA ALA A 338 -5.19 -15.07 -23.51
C ALA A 338 -6.55 -15.73 -23.81
N THR A 339 -7.39 -15.05 -24.61
CA THR A 339 -8.70 -15.56 -25.02
C THR A 339 -8.74 -16.02 -26.48
N HIS A 340 -7.71 -15.69 -27.26
CA HIS A 340 -7.64 -15.84 -28.72
C HIS A 340 -8.76 -15.11 -29.47
N LEU A 341 -9.28 -14.02 -28.89
CA LEU A 341 -10.37 -13.22 -29.47
C LEU A 341 -9.91 -11.82 -29.83
N TRP A 342 -10.54 -11.25 -30.86
CA TRP A 342 -10.40 -9.84 -31.18
C TRP A 342 -11.42 -9.03 -30.39
N THR A 343 -10.98 -8.03 -29.64
CA THR A 343 -11.82 -7.33 -28.66
C THR A 343 -11.77 -5.82 -28.80
N ALA A 344 -12.87 -5.15 -28.42
CA ALA A 344 -12.89 -3.70 -28.20
C ALA A 344 -14.01 -3.31 -27.23
N ARG A 345 -13.87 -2.14 -26.59
CA ARG A 345 -14.93 -1.53 -25.79
C ARG A 345 -15.36 -0.19 -26.38
N LYS A 346 -16.63 -0.06 -26.70
CA LYS A 346 -17.19 1.12 -27.35
C LYS A 346 -18.28 1.77 -26.51
N ASP A 347 -18.11 3.07 -26.28
CA ASP A 347 -19.18 3.94 -25.80
C ASP A 347 -20.17 4.24 -26.94
N LEU A 348 -21.42 3.86 -26.70
CA LEU A 348 -22.59 4.00 -27.54
C LEU A 348 -23.53 5.14 -27.09
N SER A 349 -23.18 5.91 -26.04
CA SER A 349 -24.00 7.00 -25.50
C SER A 349 -24.32 8.12 -26.51
N SER A 350 -23.53 8.25 -27.57
CA SER A 350 -23.77 9.19 -28.68
C SER A 350 -24.83 8.72 -29.68
N TYR A 351 -25.21 7.45 -29.66
CA TYR A 351 -26.25 6.89 -30.52
C TYR A 351 -27.64 7.13 -29.89
N GLY A 352 -28.70 7.12 -30.70
CA GLY A 352 -30.07 7.15 -30.18
C GLY A 352 -30.48 5.76 -29.70
N SER A 353 -31.51 5.66 -28.85
CA SER A 353 -32.11 4.35 -28.59
C SER A 353 -32.77 3.82 -29.86
N GLY A 354 -32.49 2.57 -30.23
CA GLY A 354 -32.97 1.98 -31.49
C GLY A 354 -32.13 0.80 -31.95
N THR A 355 -32.53 0.18 -33.07
CA THR A 355 -31.80 -0.96 -33.65
C THR A 355 -30.71 -0.50 -34.61
N TYR A 356 -29.49 -0.98 -34.40
CA TYR A 356 -28.32 -0.68 -35.20
C TYR A 356 -27.68 -1.97 -35.73
N MET A 357 -27.14 -1.90 -36.95
CA MET A 357 -26.28 -2.94 -37.51
C MET A 357 -24.83 -2.67 -37.11
N ILE A 358 -24.18 -3.64 -36.49
CA ILE A 358 -22.75 -3.61 -36.20
C ILE A 358 -22.07 -4.59 -37.15
N TRP A 359 -21.19 -4.06 -37.99
CA TRP A 359 -20.42 -4.83 -38.95
C TRP A 359 -19.07 -5.17 -38.37
N PHE A 360 -18.60 -6.38 -38.66
CA PHE A 360 -17.29 -6.88 -38.30
C PHE A 360 -16.58 -7.37 -39.56
N ASN A 361 -15.28 -7.17 -39.64
CA ASN A 361 -14.45 -7.79 -40.66
C ASN A 361 -13.17 -8.37 -40.06
N ALA A 362 -12.63 -9.37 -40.74
CA ALA A 362 -11.31 -9.90 -40.48
C ALA A 362 -10.58 -10.04 -41.81
N THR A 363 -9.27 -9.83 -41.81
CA THR A 363 -8.42 -10.01 -42.98
C THR A 363 -7.22 -10.88 -42.64
N ASP A 364 -6.93 -11.83 -43.51
CA ASP A 364 -5.75 -12.69 -43.48
C ASP A 364 -4.47 -11.96 -43.95
N SER A 365 -3.39 -12.73 -44.12
CA SER A 365 -2.12 -12.28 -44.72
C SER A 365 -2.18 -12.01 -46.22
N SER A 366 -3.11 -12.62 -46.96
CA SER A 366 -3.29 -12.39 -48.41
C SER A 366 -4.09 -11.13 -48.75
N ASN A 367 -4.56 -10.39 -47.75
CA ASN A 367 -5.55 -9.33 -47.89
C ASN A 367 -6.95 -9.80 -48.35
N LYS A 368 -7.32 -11.07 -48.15
CA LYS A 368 -8.72 -11.51 -48.27
C LYS A 368 -9.47 -11.11 -47.01
N THR A 369 -10.64 -10.52 -47.19
CA THR A 369 -11.46 -10.03 -46.09
C THR A 369 -12.82 -10.71 -46.09
N SER A 370 -13.21 -11.25 -44.94
CA SER A 370 -14.59 -11.64 -44.66
C SER A 370 -15.30 -10.54 -43.87
N VAL A 371 -16.60 -10.39 -44.11
CA VAL A 371 -17.43 -9.37 -43.46
C VAL A 371 -18.71 -10.04 -42.96
N THR A 372 -19.04 -9.79 -41.70
CA THR A 372 -20.28 -10.23 -41.08
C THR A 372 -20.94 -9.06 -40.34
N HIS A 373 -22.19 -9.23 -39.92
CA HIS A 373 -22.88 -8.22 -39.13
C HIS A 373 -23.83 -8.85 -38.12
N VAL A 374 -24.11 -8.09 -37.05
CA VAL A 374 -25.16 -8.41 -36.09
C VAL A 374 -26.07 -7.21 -35.87
N ASN A 375 -27.35 -7.51 -35.63
CA ASN A 375 -28.33 -6.50 -35.25
C ASN A 375 -28.36 -6.38 -33.73
N VAL A 376 -28.32 -5.15 -33.23
CA VAL A 376 -28.30 -4.86 -31.78
C VAL A 376 -29.29 -3.74 -31.50
N THR A 377 -30.04 -3.87 -30.41
CA THR A 377 -30.87 -2.75 -29.91
C THR A 377 -30.04 -1.98 -28.88
N ILE A 378 -29.74 -0.73 -29.18
CA ILE A 378 -29.12 0.19 -28.22
C ILE A 378 -30.23 0.75 -27.34
N ASP A 379 -30.16 0.51 -26.04
CA ASP A 379 -31.07 1.09 -25.05
C ASP A 379 -30.28 1.96 -24.07
N ILE A 380 -30.41 3.28 -24.22
CA ILE A 380 -29.77 4.25 -23.34
C ILE A 380 -30.81 4.75 -22.34
N PRO A 381 -30.70 4.39 -21.05
CA PRO A 381 -31.60 4.93 -20.04
C PRO A 381 -31.46 6.46 -19.97
N ILE A 382 -32.57 7.15 -19.73
CA ILE A 382 -32.57 8.62 -19.62
C ILE A 382 -31.74 9.00 -18.39
N THR A 383 -30.52 9.47 -18.61
CA THR A 383 -29.66 10.01 -17.56
C THR A 383 -29.89 11.53 -17.42
N PRO A 384 -29.95 12.06 -16.18
CA PRO A 384 -30.26 13.47 -15.93
C PRO A 384 -29.17 14.46 -16.39
N LEU A 385 -28.00 13.98 -16.84
CA LEU A 385 -26.84 14.77 -17.26
C LEU A 385 -26.36 14.39 -18.67
N ARG A 386 -27.29 14.35 -19.62
CA ARG A 386 -26.98 14.00 -21.02
C ARG A 386 -25.91 14.95 -21.59
N GLY A 387 -24.80 14.38 -22.07
CA GLY A 387 -23.65 15.14 -22.59
C GLY A 387 -22.51 15.35 -21.58
N MET A 388 -22.67 14.91 -20.33
CA MET A 388 -21.55 14.85 -19.38
C MET A 388 -20.58 13.73 -19.77
N LYS A 389 -19.29 14.02 -19.69
CA LYS A 389 -18.21 13.04 -19.80
C LYS A 389 -17.40 13.04 -18.50
N LEU A 390 -17.39 11.91 -17.81
CA LEU A 390 -16.70 11.74 -16.54
C LEU A 390 -15.45 10.90 -16.75
N SER A 391 -14.31 11.32 -16.22
CA SER A 391 -13.09 10.51 -16.14
C SER A 391 -12.59 10.46 -14.70
N VAL A 392 -11.89 9.40 -14.32
CA VAL A 392 -11.35 9.26 -12.96
C VAL A 392 -9.94 8.70 -12.93
N GLY A 393 -9.09 9.30 -12.10
CA GLY A 393 -7.81 8.72 -11.68
C GLY A 393 -7.90 8.24 -10.24
N ARG A 394 -7.94 6.92 -10.04
CA ARG A 394 -7.96 6.28 -8.72
C ARG A 394 -6.54 5.96 -8.27
N THR A 395 -6.14 6.49 -7.13
CA THR A 395 -4.93 6.09 -6.40
C THR A 395 -5.31 5.35 -5.12
N VAL A 396 -4.80 4.13 -4.96
CA VAL A 396 -4.99 3.32 -3.76
C VAL A 396 -3.69 3.31 -2.95
N SER A 397 -3.74 3.82 -1.72
CA SER A 397 -2.58 3.96 -0.84
C SER A 397 -2.76 3.15 0.45
N THR A 398 -1.72 2.43 0.86
CA THR A 398 -1.63 1.81 2.18
C THR A 398 -1.01 2.78 3.18
N LEU A 399 -1.58 2.88 4.37
CA LEU A 399 -1.08 3.71 5.47
C LEU A 399 -0.60 2.83 6.63
N TYR A 400 -0.18 3.41 7.76
CA TYR A 400 0.15 2.60 8.94
C TYR A 400 -1.11 1.90 9.46
N TYR A 401 -0.89 0.83 10.23
CA TYR A 401 -1.97 0.03 10.81
C TYR A 401 -2.99 -0.52 9.80
N HIS A 402 -2.58 -0.65 8.54
CA HIS A 402 -3.38 -1.18 7.43
C HIS A 402 -4.67 -0.39 7.15
N GLU A 403 -4.67 0.90 7.47
CA GLU A 403 -5.65 1.83 6.91
C GLU A 403 -5.42 1.96 5.38
N LEU A 404 -6.52 2.03 4.63
CA LEU A 404 -6.51 2.14 3.17
C LEU A 404 -7.10 3.48 2.78
N LYS A 405 -6.31 4.32 2.11
CA LYS A 405 -6.75 5.58 1.52
C LYS A 405 -6.98 5.40 0.03
N ILE A 406 -8.19 5.66 -0.43
CA ILE A 406 -8.53 5.68 -1.86
C ILE A 406 -8.82 7.12 -2.27
N ALA A 407 -8.00 7.67 -3.17
CA ALA A 407 -8.18 9.00 -3.72
C ALA A 407 -8.62 8.89 -5.18
N ASP A 408 -9.85 9.33 -5.46
CA ASP A 408 -10.45 9.36 -6.79
C ASP A 408 -10.45 10.80 -7.32
N GLU A 409 -9.53 11.11 -8.24
CA GLU A 409 -9.49 12.40 -8.95
C GLU A 409 -10.45 12.35 -10.14
N PHE A 410 -11.60 12.99 -10.01
CA PHE A 410 -12.59 13.10 -11.06
C PHE A 410 -12.31 14.32 -11.96
N THR A 411 -12.47 14.13 -13.26
CA THR A 411 -12.55 15.19 -14.27
C THR A 411 -13.94 15.14 -14.90
N VAL A 412 -14.72 16.19 -14.68
CA VAL A 412 -16.06 16.37 -15.26
C VAL A 412 -15.94 17.30 -16.45
N GLU A 413 -16.33 16.85 -17.64
CA GLU A 413 -16.50 17.67 -18.84
C GLU A 413 -17.98 17.77 -19.17
N ASN A 414 -18.52 18.98 -19.34
CA ASN A 414 -19.93 19.17 -19.66
C ASN A 414 -20.13 19.63 -21.11
N ASN A 415 -20.59 18.73 -21.98
CA ASN A 415 -21.00 19.09 -23.34
C ASN A 415 -22.52 19.32 -23.47
N GLY A 416 -23.26 19.23 -22.36
CA GLY A 416 -24.69 19.50 -22.28
C GLY A 416 -24.98 20.98 -22.00
N SER A 417 -26.20 21.41 -22.30
CA SER A 417 -26.65 22.79 -22.05
C SER A 417 -26.98 23.09 -20.58
N ALA A 418 -27.22 22.05 -19.77
CA ALA A 418 -27.55 22.20 -18.36
C ALA A 418 -26.26 22.22 -17.50
N PRO A 419 -26.12 23.17 -16.56
CA PRO A 419 -24.96 23.22 -15.69
C PRO A 419 -24.95 22.06 -14.67
N ILE A 420 -23.76 21.55 -14.36
CA ILE A 420 -23.57 20.43 -13.42
C ILE A 420 -23.04 20.96 -12.09
N SER A 421 -23.80 20.85 -11.01
CA SER A 421 -23.41 21.39 -9.69
C SER A 421 -23.04 20.31 -8.67
N ALA A 422 -23.29 19.03 -8.98
CA ALA A 422 -23.04 17.94 -8.05
C ALA A 422 -22.76 16.63 -8.78
N ILE A 423 -21.97 15.77 -8.14
CA ILE A 423 -21.66 14.42 -8.61
C ILE A 423 -21.94 13.44 -7.47
N GLU A 424 -22.58 12.32 -7.79
CA GLU A 424 -22.89 11.26 -6.83
C GLU A 424 -21.91 10.08 -6.96
N PHE A 425 -21.62 9.45 -5.83
CA PHE A 425 -20.87 8.20 -5.76
C PHE A 425 -21.43 7.29 -4.68
N TYR A 426 -21.10 6.01 -4.79
CA TYR A 426 -21.60 4.95 -3.92
C TYR A 426 -20.45 4.15 -3.33
N ILE A 427 -20.66 3.65 -2.11
CA ILE A 427 -19.82 2.63 -1.50
C ILE A 427 -20.62 1.32 -1.47
N HIS A 428 -20.09 0.30 -2.14
CA HIS A 428 -20.73 -0.99 -2.28
C HIS A 428 -20.89 -1.70 -0.91
N GLN A 429 -21.99 -2.44 -0.73
CA GLN A 429 -22.38 -3.08 0.54
C GLN A 429 -21.26 -3.88 1.24
N ASN A 430 -20.37 -4.53 0.47
CA ASN A 430 -19.25 -5.31 1.00
C ASN A 430 -18.17 -4.46 1.72
N TYR A 431 -18.15 -3.15 1.48
CA TYR A 431 -17.17 -2.22 2.06
C TYR A 431 -17.81 -1.22 3.04
N THR A 432 -19.14 -1.25 3.21
CA THR A 432 -19.86 -0.37 4.14
C THR A 432 -19.37 -0.52 5.59
N ALA A 433 -19.17 -1.75 6.07
CA ALA A 433 -18.66 -2.00 7.42
C ALA A 433 -17.17 -1.63 7.61
N LYS A 434 -16.47 -1.39 6.50
CA LYS A 434 -15.04 -1.07 6.43
C LYS A 434 -14.78 0.43 6.28
N TYR A 435 -15.82 1.21 5.97
CA TYR A 435 -15.74 2.65 5.74
C TYR A 435 -15.43 3.40 7.04
N LEU A 436 -14.52 4.37 6.96
CA LEU A 436 -14.19 5.29 8.06
C LEU A 436 -14.71 6.70 7.79
N SER A 437 -14.28 7.31 6.69
CA SER A 437 -14.62 8.70 6.35
C SER A 437 -14.50 8.97 4.85
N ALA A 438 -15.13 10.06 4.40
CA ALA A 438 -14.98 10.61 3.05
C ALA A 438 -14.78 12.12 3.12
N SER A 439 -13.88 12.65 2.30
CA SER A 439 -13.65 14.08 2.12
C SER A 439 -13.48 14.40 0.64
N ALA A 440 -13.74 15.63 0.23
CA ALA A 440 -13.56 16.07 -1.13
C ALA A 440 -12.88 17.43 -1.18
N THR A 441 -11.97 17.61 -2.13
CA THR A 441 -11.23 18.85 -2.36
C THR A 441 -11.16 19.13 -3.86
N ASP A 442 -11.19 20.40 -4.25
CA ASP A 442 -10.97 20.78 -5.64
C ASP A 442 -9.48 20.98 -5.99
N GLN A 443 -9.19 21.46 -7.21
CA GLN A 443 -7.82 21.72 -7.66
C GLN A 443 -7.10 22.82 -6.88
N GLU A 444 -7.84 23.76 -6.29
CA GLU A 444 -7.31 24.84 -5.48
C GLU A 444 -7.21 24.43 -4.00
N SER A 445 -7.41 23.14 -3.70
CA SER A 445 -7.47 22.57 -2.35
C SER A 445 -8.60 23.16 -1.49
N VAL A 446 -9.65 23.69 -2.13
CA VAL A 446 -10.87 24.12 -1.43
C VAL A 446 -11.67 22.88 -1.05
N THR A 447 -12.04 22.78 0.23
CA THR A 447 -12.86 21.68 0.74
C THR A 447 -14.28 21.76 0.16
N LEU A 448 -14.70 20.68 -0.50
CA LEU A 448 -16.04 20.51 -1.05
C LEU A 448 -16.97 19.85 -0.03
N SER A 449 -18.24 20.24 -0.05
CA SER A 449 -19.25 19.65 0.82
C SER A 449 -19.69 18.28 0.29
N ILE A 450 -19.62 17.26 1.13
CA ILE A 450 -20.18 15.93 0.88
C ILE A 450 -21.46 15.79 1.69
N VAL A 451 -22.58 15.55 1.01
CA VAL A 451 -23.87 15.26 1.62
C VAL A 451 -24.08 13.75 1.61
N ARG A 452 -24.33 13.19 2.79
CA ARG A 452 -24.77 11.81 2.95
C ARG A 452 -26.26 11.70 2.61
N LEU A 453 -26.60 10.84 1.65
CA LEU A 453 -27.98 10.57 1.24
C LEU A 453 -28.47 9.22 1.79
N ASP A 454 -29.76 8.92 1.61
CA ASP A 454 -30.34 7.63 1.99
C ASP A 454 -29.69 6.49 1.21
N ASP A 455 -29.43 5.38 1.91
CA ASP A 455 -28.86 4.19 1.28
C ASP A 455 -29.79 3.66 0.18
N ARG A 456 -29.19 3.26 -0.96
CA ARG A 456 -29.90 2.62 -2.08
C ARG A 456 -29.32 1.25 -2.32
N ASP A 457 -30.19 0.24 -2.40
CA ASP A 457 -29.81 -1.14 -2.68
C ASP A 457 -28.72 -1.68 -1.74
N GLY A 458 -28.76 -1.27 -0.46
CA GLY A 458 -27.75 -1.62 0.56
C GLY A 458 -26.39 -0.92 0.38
N MET A 459 -26.28 -0.01 -0.59
CA MET A 459 -25.10 0.78 -0.86
C MET A 459 -25.21 2.15 -0.19
N MET A 460 -24.08 2.54 0.37
CA MET A 460 -23.86 3.84 0.96
C MET A 460 -23.86 4.92 -0.14
N HIS A 461 -24.79 5.87 -0.10
CA HIS A 461 -24.96 6.92 -1.13
C HIS A 461 -24.43 8.28 -0.68
N PHE A 462 -23.61 8.93 -1.51
CA PHE A 462 -23.04 10.25 -1.26
C PHE A 462 -23.21 11.18 -2.46
N ARG A 463 -23.31 12.48 -2.17
CA ARG A 463 -23.32 13.54 -3.18
C ARG A 463 -22.26 14.59 -2.84
N VAL A 464 -21.36 14.85 -3.78
CA VAL A 464 -20.36 15.92 -3.70
C VAL A 464 -20.92 17.17 -4.36
N LEU A 465 -20.96 18.28 -3.63
CA LEU A 465 -21.36 19.59 -4.14
C LEU A 465 -20.12 20.33 -4.66
N LEU A 466 -20.15 20.72 -5.94
CA LEU A 466 -19.04 21.44 -6.57
C LEU A 466 -19.04 22.90 -6.11
N ALA A 467 -17.85 23.49 -5.92
CA ALA A 467 -17.72 24.89 -5.49
C ALA A 467 -18.31 25.87 -6.52
N SER A 468 -18.21 25.51 -7.80
CA SER A 468 -18.86 26.23 -8.91
C SER A 468 -19.50 25.24 -9.89
N PRO A 469 -20.66 25.58 -10.48
CA PRO A 469 -21.31 24.71 -11.46
C PRO A 469 -20.51 24.65 -12.77
N VAL A 470 -20.41 23.44 -13.34
CA VAL A 470 -19.74 23.21 -14.64
C VAL A 470 -20.68 23.60 -15.77
N GLY A 471 -20.39 24.72 -16.43
CA GLY A 471 -21.15 25.21 -17.58
C GLY A 471 -20.88 24.44 -18.89
N LEU A 472 -21.55 24.83 -19.97
CA LEU A 472 -21.37 24.26 -21.31
C LEU A 472 -19.91 24.40 -21.77
N LEU A 473 -19.35 23.34 -22.35
CA LEU A 473 -17.96 23.24 -22.85
C LEU A 473 -16.90 23.59 -21.79
N SER A 474 -17.25 23.46 -20.51
CA SER A 474 -16.34 23.67 -19.39
C SER A 474 -15.96 22.34 -18.75
N SER A 475 -14.83 22.34 -18.04
CA SER A 475 -14.40 21.20 -17.25
C SER A 475 -14.10 21.60 -15.81
N TYR A 476 -14.23 20.64 -14.90
CA TYR A 476 -13.94 20.83 -13.48
C TYR A 476 -13.29 19.56 -12.93
N LYS A 477 -12.25 19.72 -12.11
CA LYS A 477 -11.62 18.58 -11.43
C LYS A 477 -11.71 18.70 -9.93
N PHE A 478 -11.89 17.56 -9.28
CA PHE A 478 -11.91 17.44 -7.84
C PHE A 478 -11.50 16.04 -7.43
N THR A 479 -11.04 15.90 -6.20
CA THR A 479 -10.58 14.63 -5.63
C THR A 479 -11.49 14.25 -4.49
N VAL A 480 -12.05 13.05 -4.54
CA VAL A 480 -12.74 12.41 -3.42
C VAL A 480 -11.77 11.46 -2.75
N THR A 481 -11.51 11.66 -1.46
CA THR A 481 -10.69 10.76 -0.65
C THR A 481 -11.60 9.97 0.28
N VAL A 482 -11.56 8.64 0.18
CA VAL A 482 -12.29 7.73 1.06
C VAL A 482 -11.29 6.88 1.83
N HIS A 483 -11.48 6.81 3.15
CA HIS A 483 -10.67 6.00 4.04
C HIS A 483 -11.43 4.75 4.45
N TYR A 484 -10.75 3.61 4.39
CA TYR A 484 -11.26 2.31 4.81
C TYR A 484 -10.30 1.66 5.80
N HIS A 485 -10.82 0.76 6.61
CA HIS A 485 -10.03 -0.15 7.44
C HIS A 485 -10.43 -1.60 7.13
N SER A 486 -9.63 -2.57 7.59
CA SER A 486 -9.97 -4.01 7.52
C SER A 486 -10.24 -4.50 6.08
N THR A 487 -9.65 -3.84 5.08
CA THR A 487 -9.68 -4.26 3.66
C THR A 487 -8.62 -5.31 3.35
N GLN A 488 -7.68 -5.52 4.28
CA GLN A 488 -6.53 -6.39 4.14
C GLN A 488 -6.65 -7.57 5.10
N VAL A 489 -6.45 -8.78 4.58
CA VAL A 489 -6.54 -10.02 5.35
C VAL A 489 -5.22 -10.77 5.25
N ILE A 490 -4.70 -11.28 6.38
CA ILE A 490 -3.46 -12.07 6.40
C ILE A 490 -3.71 -13.39 5.66
N THR A 491 -2.92 -13.66 4.62
CA THR A 491 -2.94 -14.94 3.90
C THR A 491 -1.83 -15.87 4.34
N ASP A 492 -0.65 -15.32 4.62
CA ASP A 492 0.50 -16.04 5.17
C ASP A 492 1.24 -15.16 6.17
N ALA A 493 1.07 -15.47 7.45
CA ALA A 493 1.70 -14.75 8.55
C ALA A 493 3.23 -14.94 8.59
N GLY A 494 3.76 -16.08 8.12
CA GLY A 494 5.20 -16.35 8.15
C GLY A 494 5.98 -15.51 7.15
N ASN A 495 5.34 -15.16 6.03
CA ASN A 495 5.92 -14.35 4.96
C ASN A 495 5.41 -12.90 4.93
N ASN A 496 4.61 -12.48 5.93
CA ASN A 496 3.97 -11.16 5.99
C ASN A 496 3.12 -10.84 4.75
N LEU A 497 2.40 -11.83 4.23
CA LEU A 497 1.53 -11.67 3.06
C LEU A 497 0.11 -11.34 3.49
N TYR A 498 -0.44 -10.32 2.83
CA TYR A 498 -1.80 -9.84 2.99
C TYR A 498 -2.51 -9.84 1.65
N GLN A 499 -3.79 -10.20 1.64
CA GLN A 499 -4.69 -9.98 0.52
C GLN A 499 -5.46 -8.69 0.75
N LEU A 500 -5.23 -7.70 -0.11
CA LEU A 500 -6.01 -6.47 -0.18
C LEU A 500 -7.23 -6.70 -1.09
N ASP A 501 -8.41 -6.35 -0.61
CA ASP A 501 -9.67 -6.39 -1.35
C ASP A 501 -10.25 -4.97 -1.49
N CYS A 502 -10.41 -4.49 -2.73
CA CYS A 502 -11.05 -3.22 -3.06
C CYS A 502 -11.69 -3.25 -4.46
N LEU A 503 -12.45 -2.22 -4.82
CA LEU A 503 -12.95 -2.07 -6.20
C LEU A 503 -11.89 -1.46 -7.11
N ARG A 504 -11.78 -1.94 -8.35
CA ARG A 504 -10.85 -1.40 -9.35
C ARG A 504 -11.13 0.08 -9.65
N PHE A 505 -12.40 0.47 -9.72
CA PHE A 505 -12.86 1.83 -10.01
C PHE A 505 -14.02 2.24 -9.08
N PRO A 506 -14.28 3.55 -8.90
CA PRO A 506 -15.38 4.01 -8.06
C PRO A 506 -16.73 3.61 -8.62
N LEU A 507 -17.67 3.36 -7.71
CA LEU A 507 -19.04 3.06 -8.06
C LEU A 507 -19.80 4.38 -8.23
N VAL A 508 -20.02 4.78 -9.47
CA VAL A 508 -20.70 6.02 -9.83
C VAL A 508 -21.90 5.73 -10.75
N PRO A 509 -22.99 6.51 -10.67
CA PRO A 509 -24.17 6.30 -11.50
C PRO A 509 -24.01 6.85 -12.92
N TYR A 510 -22.78 7.15 -13.34
CA TYR A 510 -22.44 7.74 -14.63
C TYR A 510 -21.38 6.89 -15.33
N PRO A 511 -21.44 6.73 -16.67
CA PRO A 511 -20.38 6.05 -17.40
C PRO A 511 -19.06 6.84 -17.29
N LEU A 512 -17.94 6.13 -17.14
CA LEU A 512 -16.60 6.73 -17.14
C LEU A 512 -15.98 6.59 -18.51
N ALA A 513 -15.65 7.71 -19.16
CA ALA A 513 -14.96 7.71 -20.44
C ALA A 513 -13.53 7.16 -20.31
N ARG A 514 -12.86 7.49 -19.20
CA ARG A 514 -11.51 7.00 -18.88
C ARG A 514 -11.38 6.82 -17.37
N ALA A 515 -10.88 5.66 -16.96
CA ALA A 515 -10.62 5.31 -15.58
C ALA A 515 -9.19 4.76 -15.45
N THR A 516 -8.36 5.34 -14.61
CA THR A 516 -6.98 4.88 -14.37
C THR A 516 -6.83 4.41 -12.94
N LEU A 517 -6.14 3.29 -12.73
CA LEU A 517 -5.83 2.76 -11.40
C LEU A 517 -4.32 2.76 -11.17
N THR A 518 -3.91 3.34 -10.04
CA THR A 518 -2.52 3.36 -9.55
C THR A 518 -2.48 2.95 -8.07
N PHE A 519 -1.41 2.27 -7.67
CA PHE A 519 -1.12 1.94 -6.28
C PHE A 519 0.06 2.78 -5.77
N ALA A 520 -0.11 3.37 -4.59
CA ALA A 520 0.92 4.10 -3.89
C ALA A 520 1.14 3.43 -2.53
N PHE A 521 1.85 2.30 -2.56
CA PHE A 521 2.19 1.52 -1.36
C PHE A 521 3.15 2.28 -0.44
N ARG A 522 2.97 2.09 0.86
CA ARG A 522 3.90 2.58 1.88
C ARG A 522 5.29 1.97 1.70
N SER A 523 6.32 2.69 2.14
CA SER A 523 7.69 2.16 2.16
C SER A 523 7.79 0.83 2.92
N GLY A 524 8.25 -0.21 2.23
CA GLY A 524 8.34 -1.58 2.74
C GLY A 524 7.21 -2.50 2.28
N ASP A 525 6.11 -1.95 1.77
CA ASP A 525 5.02 -2.73 1.17
C ASP A 525 5.33 -2.99 -0.32
N THR A 526 5.10 -4.21 -0.77
CA THR A 526 5.35 -4.60 -2.17
C THR A 526 4.24 -5.48 -2.71
N LEU A 527 3.81 -5.22 -3.94
CA LEU A 527 2.89 -6.10 -4.65
C LEU A 527 3.55 -7.46 -4.94
N GLN A 528 2.77 -8.53 -4.84
CA GLN A 528 3.16 -9.87 -5.29
C GLN A 528 2.32 -10.25 -6.52
N GLY A 529 2.99 -10.74 -7.57
CA GLY A 529 2.35 -11.11 -8.82
C GLY A 529 2.12 -9.93 -9.78
N THR A 530 1.13 -10.08 -10.66
CA THR A 530 0.85 -9.12 -11.74
C THR A 530 0.23 -7.84 -11.22
N SER A 531 0.70 -6.69 -11.72
CA SER A 531 0.09 -5.40 -11.41
C SER A 531 -1.33 -5.29 -11.94
N PRO A 532 -2.33 -4.98 -11.11
CA PRO A 532 -3.70 -4.68 -11.57
C PRO A 532 -3.84 -3.24 -12.09
N GLU A 533 -2.75 -2.44 -12.06
CA GLU A 533 -2.74 -1.07 -12.53
C GLU A 533 -3.02 -0.99 -14.03
N GLY A 534 -3.50 0.17 -14.46
CA GLY A 534 -3.70 0.43 -15.87
C GLY A 534 -4.84 1.38 -16.15
N VAL A 535 -5.23 1.41 -17.42
CA VAL A 535 -6.27 2.30 -17.93
C VAL A 535 -7.41 1.45 -18.47
N ARG A 536 -8.64 1.79 -18.09
CA ARG A 536 -9.85 1.35 -18.77
C ARG A 536 -10.54 2.54 -19.39
N ILE A 537 -11.01 2.36 -20.61
CA ILE A 537 -11.87 3.32 -21.30
C ILE A 537 -13.29 2.78 -21.29
N ASN A 538 -14.27 3.68 -21.33
CA ASN A 538 -15.67 3.33 -21.52
C ASN A 538 -16.15 2.33 -20.43
N VAL A 539 -16.04 2.70 -19.15
CA VAL A 539 -16.54 1.88 -18.03
C VAL A 539 -18.01 2.20 -17.81
N ALA A 540 -18.85 1.16 -17.74
CA ALA A 540 -20.30 1.32 -17.55
C ALA A 540 -20.64 1.95 -16.20
N ALA A 541 -21.77 2.67 -16.15
CA ALA A 541 -22.34 3.16 -14.91
C ALA A 541 -22.59 2.00 -13.93
N MET A 542 -22.39 2.25 -12.64
CA MET A 542 -22.56 1.27 -11.56
C MET A 542 -21.77 -0.04 -11.76
N SER A 543 -20.64 -0.01 -12.49
CA SER A 543 -19.79 -1.18 -12.71
C SER A 543 -19.12 -1.64 -11.42
N VAL A 544 -19.37 -2.90 -11.02
CA VAL A 544 -18.73 -3.54 -9.86
C VAL A 544 -17.62 -4.47 -10.36
N ASP A 545 -16.37 -4.06 -10.21
CA ASP A 545 -15.17 -4.82 -10.59
C ASP A 545 -14.25 -4.98 -9.37
N PRO A 546 -14.46 -5.98 -8.51
CA PRO A 546 -13.63 -6.20 -7.33
C PRO A 546 -12.27 -6.76 -7.73
N ILE A 547 -11.21 -6.24 -7.14
CA ILE A 547 -9.84 -6.73 -7.29
C ILE A 547 -9.32 -7.25 -5.96
N ARG A 548 -8.63 -8.38 -6.04
CA ARG A 548 -7.93 -8.99 -4.92
C ARG A 548 -6.47 -9.12 -5.29
N ILE A 549 -5.61 -8.47 -4.53
CA ILE A 549 -4.18 -8.52 -4.75
C ILE A 549 -3.46 -9.00 -3.51
N VAL A 550 -2.38 -9.74 -3.72
CA VAL A 550 -1.49 -10.16 -2.64
C VAL A 550 -0.37 -9.14 -2.55
N MET A 551 -0.13 -8.64 -1.35
CA MET A 551 0.95 -7.72 -1.06
C MET A 551 1.74 -8.23 0.15
N LYS A 552 3.04 -8.02 0.13
CA LYS A 552 3.92 -8.25 1.27
C LYS A 552 4.07 -6.95 2.04
N SER A 553 3.70 -6.93 3.31
CA SER A 553 3.70 -5.71 4.14
C SER A 553 4.35 -5.96 5.50
N TYR A 554 5.30 -5.11 5.87
CA TYR A 554 5.91 -5.13 7.20
C TYR A 554 5.28 -4.11 8.15
N THR A 555 4.16 -3.53 7.76
CA THR A 555 3.40 -2.61 8.60
C THR A 555 2.78 -3.40 9.78
N PRO A 556 2.87 -2.89 11.02
CA PRO A 556 2.21 -3.52 12.16
C PRO A 556 0.68 -3.38 12.05
N LEU A 557 -0.06 -4.43 12.41
CA LEU A 557 -1.52 -4.40 12.48
C LEU A 557 -1.95 -4.46 13.95
N VAL A 558 -2.17 -3.30 14.55
CA VAL A 558 -2.59 -3.14 15.93
C VAL A 558 -3.98 -2.54 15.95
N VAL A 559 -4.87 -3.14 16.73
CA VAL A 559 -6.22 -2.63 17.01
C VAL A 559 -6.35 -2.30 18.48
N ALA A 560 -7.28 -1.41 18.82
CA ALA A 560 -7.49 -0.96 20.19
C ALA A 560 -8.95 -1.09 20.63
N ASP A 561 -9.16 -1.54 21.87
CA ASP A 561 -10.41 -1.29 22.59
C ASP A 561 -10.18 -0.18 23.61
N ARG A 562 -11.16 0.71 23.75
CA ARG A 562 -11.03 1.91 24.58
C ARG A 562 -12.23 2.13 25.48
N ILE A 563 -11.95 2.46 26.73
CA ILE A 563 -12.95 2.91 27.69
C ILE A 563 -12.52 4.28 28.21
N THR A 564 -13.30 5.31 27.94
CA THR A 564 -13.05 6.69 28.40
C THR A 564 -14.06 7.03 29.48
N GLN A 565 -13.57 7.38 30.67
CA GLN A 565 -14.38 7.92 31.76
C GLN A 565 -14.13 9.42 31.86
N VAL A 566 -15.20 10.22 31.73
CA VAL A 566 -15.14 11.67 31.82
C VAL A 566 -15.95 12.13 33.02
N ARG A 567 -15.31 12.82 33.95
CA ARG A 567 -15.98 13.43 35.10
C ARG A 567 -15.97 14.94 34.95
N ILE A 568 -17.17 15.52 34.89
CA ILE A 568 -17.37 16.97 34.82
C ILE A 568 -17.32 17.53 36.24
N ASP A 569 -16.32 18.37 36.54
CA ASP A 569 -16.25 19.04 37.83
C ASP A 569 -16.91 20.43 37.78
N SER A 570 -17.56 20.79 38.88
CA SER A 570 -18.23 22.09 39.04
C SER A 570 -17.26 23.27 39.20
N TRP A 571 -15.97 22.99 39.45
CA TRP A 571 -14.92 24.00 39.67
C TRP A 571 -14.05 24.30 38.44
N GLY A 572 -14.47 23.85 37.25
CA GLY A 572 -13.85 24.29 35.98
C GLY A 572 -12.88 23.32 35.32
N TRP A 573 -12.91 22.03 35.68
CA TRP A 573 -12.03 21.01 35.12
C TRP A 573 -12.80 19.79 34.63
N LEU A 574 -12.30 19.17 33.56
CA LEU A 574 -12.73 17.85 33.09
C LEU A 574 -11.65 16.83 33.43
N TYR A 575 -12.02 15.80 34.19
CA TYR A 575 -11.10 14.71 34.51
C TYR A 575 -11.36 13.55 33.57
N TYR A 576 -10.32 13.13 32.85
CA TYR A 576 -10.35 11.99 31.95
C TYR A 576 -9.52 10.86 32.52
N THR A 577 -10.11 9.66 32.51
CA THR A 577 -9.40 8.39 32.74
C THR A 577 -9.71 7.49 31.56
N GLU A 578 -8.69 7.17 30.79
CA GLU A 578 -8.83 6.32 29.61
C GLU A 578 -8.09 5.02 29.78
N THR A 579 -8.81 3.91 29.64
CA THR A 579 -8.23 2.58 29.60
C THR A 579 -8.16 2.13 28.15
N ILE A 580 -6.95 1.97 27.63
CA ILE A 580 -6.69 1.58 26.24
C ILE A 580 -6.08 0.18 26.25
N THR A 581 -6.69 -0.73 25.52
CA THR A 581 -6.24 -2.10 25.35
C THR A 581 -5.84 -2.33 23.91
N LEU A 582 -4.54 -2.47 23.68
CA LEU A 582 -3.96 -2.75 22.37
C LEU A 582 -3.89 -4.26 22.15
N GLN A 583 -4.12 -4.68 20.91
CA GLN A 583 -3.92 -6.05 20.47
C GLN A 583 -3.18 -6.05 19.12
N ASN A 584 -2.02 -6.70 19.08
CA ASN A 584 -1.32 -6.93 17.82
C ASN A 584 -1.93 -8.14 17.11
N THR A 585 -2.66 -7.89 16.03
CA THR A 585 -3.29 -8.95 15.22
C THR A 585 -2.49 -9.28 13.96
N GLY A 586 -1.43 -8.52 13.68
CA GLY A 586 -0.52 -8.73 12.56
C GLY A 586 0.71 -9.57 12.91
N PRO A 587 1.51 -9.95 11.89
CA PRO A 587 2.78 -10.65 12.04
C PRO A 587 3.98 -9.70 12.28
N ALA A 588 3.84 -8.39 12.05
CA ALA A 588 4.87 -7.40 12.33
C ALA A 588 4.81 -6.90 13.79
N LYS A 589 5.96 -6.57 14.36
CA LYS A 589 6.09 -6.07 15.74
C LYS A 589 5.88 -4.55 15.79
N GLU A 590 5.43 -4.07 16.95
CA GLU A 590 5.32 -2.63 17.22
C GLU A 590 6.19 -2.23 18.42
N SER A 591 6.83 -1.07 18.34
CA SER A 591 7.68 -0.53 19.40
C SER A 591 7.12 0.73 20.03
N ARG A 592 6.34 1.52 19.27
CA ARG A 592 5.78 2.79 19.72
C ARG A 592 4.39 3.00 19.16
N VAL A 593 3.49 3.53 19.98
CA VAL A 593 2.11 3.84 19.56
C VAL A 593 1.89 5.35 19.61
N PRO A 594 1.41 5.98 18.51
CA PRO A 594 1.11 7.40 18.50
C PRO A 594 -0.14 7.69 19.34
N ILE A 595 -0.11 8.80 20.07
CA ILE A 595 -1.22 9.29 20.87
C ILE A 595 -1.28 10.82 20.75
N VAL A 596 -2.45 11.37 20.45
CA VAL A 596 -2.64 12.82 20.30
C VAL A 596 -3.52 13.35 21.41
N PHE A 597 -2.99 14.27 22.20
CA PHE A 597 -3.73 14.92 23.28
C PHE A 597 -4.43 16.18 22.75
N PRO A 598 -5.68 16.45 23.19
CA PRO A 598 -6.36 17.69 22.83
C PRO A 598 -5.69 18.91 23.50
N ALA A 599 -5.99 20.10 22.99
CA ALA A 599 -5.52 21.35 23.58
C ALA A 599 -5.98 21.48 25.05
N TYR A 600 -5.24 22.27 25.82
CA TYR A 600 -5.48 22.51 27.24
C TYR A 600 -5.39 21.28 28.14
N ALA A 601 -4.78 20.19 27.67
CA ALA A 601 -4.48 19.01 28.48
C ALA A 601 -3.34 19.27 29.47
N SER A 602 -3.52 18.83 30.70
CA SER A 602 -2.55 18.98 31.79
C SER A 602 -2.58 17.77 32.73
N SER A 603 -1.59 17.68 33.62
CA SER A 603 -1.48 16.61 34.62
C SER A 603 -1.54 15.20 34.02
N ILE A 604 -0.90 15.01 32.86
CA ILE A 604 -0.91 13.74 32.13
C ILE A 604 -0.10 12.69 32.90
N SER A 605 -0.75 11.58 33.20
CA SER A 605 -0.14 10.40 33.83
C SER A 605 -0.45 9.17 33.00
N ILE A 606 0.57 8.37 32.70
CA ILE A 606 0.45 7.14 31.91
C ILE A 606 1.02 5.99 32.72
N TYR A 607 0.21 4.96 32.94
CA TYR A 607 0.54 3.84 33.81
C TYR A 607 -0.20 2.57 33.39
N ASP A 608 0.27 1.43 33.86
CA ASP A 608 -0.42 0.14 33.75
C ASP A 608 -0.71 -0.43 35.15
N GLU A 609 -1.09 -1.69 35.24
CA GLU A 609 -1.33 -2.37 36.53
C GLU A 609 -0.08 -2.47 37.41
N VAL A 610 1.12 -2.40 36.82
CA VAL A 610 2.41 -2.55 37.53
C VAL A 610 2.94 -1.19 37.98
N GLY A 611 2.63 -0.11 37.26
CA GLY A 611 2.94 1.25 37.66
C GLY A 611 3.18 2.20 36.49
N LEU A 612 3.87 3.29 36.77
CA LEU A 612 4.12 4.38 35.83
C LEU A 612 4.95 3.93 34.61
N LEU A 613 4.57 4.40 33.41
CA LEU A 613 5.31 4.20 32.17
C LEU A 613 6.24 5.41 31.94
N ALA A 614 7.40 5.40 32.59
CA ALA A 614 8.30 6.56 32.67
C ALA A 614 8.84 7.02 31.31
N ALA A 615 9.09 6.10 30.36
CA ALA A 615 9.57 6.47 29.03
C ALA A 615 8.45 7.01 28.13
N SER A 616 7.19 6.71 28.47
CA SER A 616 5.99 7.17 27.78
C SER A 616 5.43 8.49 28.33
N LEU A 617 5.99 9.09 29.38
CA LEU A 617 5.50 10.38 29.88
C LEU A 617 5.97 11.57 29.01
N PRO A 618 5.07 12.52 28.69
CA PRO A 618 5.44 13.70 27.94
C PRO A 618 6.31 14.63 28.82
N LYS A 619 7.48 15.04 28.30
CA LYS A 619 8.44 15.89 29.04
C LYS A 619 8.18 17.39 28.89
N SER A 620 7.68 17.81 27.73
CA SER A 620 7.38 19.19 27.38
C SER A 620 6.38 19.20 26.24
N TYR A 621 5.38 20.07 26.29
CA TYR A 621 4.36 20.25 25.26
C TYR A 621 3.70 21.62 25.39
N ASP A 622 3.13 22.11 24.29
CA ASP A 622 2.39 23.36 24.27
C ASP A 622 0.99 23.15 24.84
N TRP A 623 0.67 23.83 25.93
CA TRP A 623 -0.61 23.65 26.61
C TRP A 623 -1.80 24.18 25.81
N ASN A 624 -1.62 25.14 24.92
CA ASN A 624 -2.69 25.78 24.14
C ASN A 624 -3.01 25.09 22.81
N ALA A 625 -2.29 24.02 22.44
CA ALA A 625 -2.46 23.31 21.18
C ALA A 625 -2.56 21.81 21.41
N SER A 626 -3.22 21.09 20.49
CA SER A 626 -3.14 19.64 20.47
C SER A 626 -1.72 19.21 20.12
N PHE A 627 -1.18 18.21 20.81
CA PHE A 627 0.18 17.72 20.55
C PHE A 627 0.21 16.20 20.40
N THR A 628 1.11 15.73 19.53
CA THR A 628 1.35 14.30 19.30
C THR A 628 2.47 13.82 20.20
N HIS A 629 2.26 12.66 20.82
CA HIS A 629 3.22 11.96 21.67
C HIS A 629 3.26 10.48 21.29
N SER A 630 4.25 9.74 21.80
CA SER A 630 4.40 8.31 21.51
C SER A 630 4.53 7.49 22.79
N ILE A 631 3.68 6.47 22.94
CA ILE A 631 3.78 5.46 24.00
C ILE A 631 4.90 4.49 23.62
N ASN A 632 5.95 4.39 24.45
CA ASN A 632 7.15 3.61 24.17
C ASN A 632 7.07 2.21 24.79
N LEU A 633 6.43 1.29 24.08
CA LEU A 633 6.22 -0.11 24.49
C LEU A 633 7.56 -0.83 24.73
N LYS A 634 8.56 -0.57 23.89
CA LYS A 634 9.90 -1.18 24.00
C LYS A 634 10.60 -0.79 25.30
N ALA A 635 10.70 0.50 25.59
CA ALA A 635 11.46 0.97 26.75
C ALA A 635 10.75 0.70 28.07
N ASP A 636 9.42 0.71 28.10
CA ASP A 636 8.68 0.58 29.36
C ASP A 636 8.44 -0.88 29.78
N ARG A 637 8.11 -1.80 28.84
CA ARG A 637 7.71 -3.18 29.20
C ARG A 637 8.30 -4.29 28.35
N PHE A 638 8.39 -4.12 27.03
CA PHE A 638 8.64 -5.26 26.13
C PHE A 638 10.12 -5.49 25.77
N GLY A 639 11.00 -4.52 26.01
CA GLY A 639 12.43 -4.64 25.68
C GLY A 639 12.66 -5.04 24.22
N ASP A 640 13.68 -5.87 23.97
CA ASP A 640 14.03 -6.32 22.62
C ASP A 640 13.00 -7.23 21.96
N LYS A 641 12.05 -7.78 22.74
CA LYS A 641 10.95 -8.57 22.17
C LYS A 641 9.92 -7.70 21.48
N GLU A 642 9.84 -6.41 21.85
CA GLU A 642 8.85 -5.46 21.33
C GLU A 642 7.41 -5.99 21.48
N PHE A 643 6.42 -5.28 20.96
CA PHE A 643 5.02 -5.72 21.01
C PHE A 643 4.78 -6.79 19.95
N TRP A 644 5.04 -8.04 20.32
CA TRP A 644 5.03 -9.20 19.43
C TRP A 644 3.62 -9.53 18.90
N PRO A 645 3.50 -10.13 17.70
CA PRO A 645 2.25 -10.72 17.19
C PRO A 645 1.46 -11.52 18.22
N GLY A 646 0.16 -11.24 18.34
CA GLY A 646 -0.74 -11.90 19.28
C GLY A 646 -0.69 -11.36 20.72
N TYR A 647 0.20 -10.42 21.03
CA TYR A 647 0.21 -9.79 22.35
C TYR A 647 -0.99 -8.86 22.54
N LYS A 648 -1.47 -8.82 23.78
CA LYS A 648 -2.51 -7.90 24.26
C LYS A 648 -1.97 -7.13 25.45
N TYR A 649 -2.12 -5.81 25.44
CA TYR A 649 -1.57 -4.94 26.47
C TYR A 649 -2.53 -3.81 26.80
N THR A 650 -2.79 -3.61 28.09
CA THR A 650 -3.70 -2.59 28.59
C THR A 650 -2.93 -1.58 29.42
N PHE A 651 -3.12 -0.30 29.12
CA PHE A 651 -2.58 0.81 29.90
C PHE A 651 -3.65 1.87 30.10
N LYS A 652 -3.40 2.78 31.05
CA LYS A 652 -4.28 3.86 31.43
C LYS A 652 -3.62 5.21 31.20
N VAL A 653 -4.43 6.18 30.78
CA VAL A 653 -4.03 7.57 30.57
C VAL A 653 -4.99 8.45 31.37
N ASP A 654 -4.46 9.09 32.40
CA ASP A 654 -5.18 10.10 33.18
C ASP A 654 -4.72 11.49 32.75
N TYR A 655 -5.66 12.39 32.49
CA TYR A 655 -5.35 13.78 32.17
C TYR A 655 -6.52 14.71 32.54
N VAL A 656 -6.23 16.00 32.65
CA VAL A 656 -7.20 17.03 33.02
C VAL A 656 -7.28 18.07 31.92
N LEU A 657 -8.50 18.39 31.48
CA LEU A 657 -8.76 19.48 30.53
C LEU A 657 -9.38 20.69 31.22
N HIS A 658 -9.03 21.87 30.73
CA HIS A 658 -9.65 23.12 31.15
C HIS A 658 -11.07 23.25 30.58
N LEU A 659 -12.08 23.22 31.44
CA LEU A 659 -13.51 23.15 31.05
C LEU A 659 -13.94 24.35 30.19
N GLN A 660 -13.50 25.55 30.56
CA GLN A 660 -13.95 26.79 29.90
C GLN A 660 -13.53 26.87 28.43
N SER A 661 -12.46 26.17 28.05
CA SER A 661 -11.98 26.15 26.65
C SER A 661 -12.89 25.34 25.72
N TYR A 662 -13.77 24.50 26.28
CA TYR A 662 -14.66 23.59 25.56
C TYR A 662 -16.14 23.82 25.91
N GLN A 663 -16.43 24.93 26.60
CA GLN A 663 -17.77 25.27 27.09
C GLN A 663 -18.31 26.50 26.37
N GLU A 664 -19.57 26.42 25.95
CA GLU A 664 -20.37 27.53 25.42
C GLU A 664 -21.66 27.68 26.24
N THR A 665 -22.05 28.93 26.51
CA THR A 665 -23.32 29.22 27.20
C THR A 665 -24.47 29.17 26.19
N VAL A 666 -25.44 28.29 26.43
CA VAL A 666 -26.68 28.17 25.63
C VAL A 666 -27.89 28.52 26.48
N ALA A 667 -29.04 28.82 25.87
CA ALA A 667 -30.24 29.25 26.60
C ALA A 667 -30.69 28.26 27.69
N ALA A 668 -30.46 26.96 27.48
CA ALA A 668 -30.80 25.92 28.43
C ALA A 668 -29.78 25.74 29.57
N GLY A 669 -28.52 26.19 29.43
CA GLY A 669 -27.47 25.93 30.40
C GLY A 669 -26.07 26.08 29.79
N ASN A 670 -25.13 25.24 30.20
CA ASN A 670 -23.78 25.23 29.64
C ASN A 670 -23.61 24.01 28.73
N LYS A 671 -23.34 24.24 27.44
CA LYS A 671 -22.98 23.19 26.49
C LYS A 671 -21.48 22.95 26.58
N VAL A 672 -21.08 21.71 26.83
CA VAL A 672 -19.68 21.28 26.84
C VAL A 672 -19.44 20.25 25.77
N GLU A 673 -18.39 20.47 24.97
CA GLU A 673 -17.85 19.48 24.04
C GLU A 673 -16.82 18.61 24.77
N LEU A 674 -16.84 17.30 24.49
CA LEU A 674 -16.01 16.32 25.18
C LEU A 674 -14.89 15.80 24.27
N PRO A 675 -13.80 16.56 24.09
CA PRO A 675 -12.67 16.11 23.28
C PRO A 675 -11.91 15.00 24.00
N MET A 676 -11.48 14.02 23.22
CA MET A 676 -10.75 12.86 23.74
C MET A 676 -9.41 12.74 23.04
N VAL A 677 -8.53 11.95 23.63
CA VAL A 677 -7.28 11.56 22.98
C VAL A 677 -7.56 10.80 21.66
N THR A 678 -6.67 10.83 20.68
CA THR A 678 -6.76 9.96 19.50
C THR A 678 -5.53 9.06 19.39
N LEU A 679 -5.67 7.87 18.81
CA LEU A 679 -4.60 6.87 18.67
C LEU A 679 -3.96 6.88 17.27
N GLY A 680 -3.92 8.05 16.63
CA GLY A 680 -3.49 8.17 15.23
C GLY A 680 -4.29 7.28 14.30
N GLU A 681 -3.60 6.54 13.44
CA GLU A 681 -4.16 5.62 12.42
C GLU A 681 -4.65 4.26 13.00
N ILE A 682 -4.51 4.03 14.32
CA ILE A 682 -4.99 2.78 14.95
C ILE A 682 -6.52 2.76 14.97
N LEU A 683 -7.12 1.67 14.48
CA LEU A 683 -8.55 1.42 14.61
C LEU A 683 -8.92 1.11 16.05
N VAL A 684 -9.86 1.88 16.57
CA VAL A 684 -10.57 1.58 17.80
C VAL A 684 -11.80 0.74 17.47
N THR A 685 -11.74 -0.56 17.78
CA THR A 685 -12.81 -1.52 17.49
C THR A 685 -14.06 -1.22 18.31
N THR A 686 -13.86 -0.92 19.59
CA THR A 686 -14.93 -0.57 20.52
C THR A 686 -14.49 0.61 21.38
N HIS A 687 -15.29 1.68 21.39
CA HIS A 687 -15.07 2.83 22.26
C HIS A 687 -16.29 3.03 23.16
N VAL A 688 -16.11 2.78 24.44
CA VAL A 688 -17.12 3.03 25.47
C VAL A 688 -16.78 4.35 26.16
N VAL A 689 -17.69 5.32 26.12
CA VAL A 689 -17.53 6.60 26.79
C VAL A 689 -18.54 6.72 27.91
N ASP A 690 -18.04 6.78 29.13
CA ASP A 690 -18.84 6.98 30.34
C ASP A 690 -18.67 8.42 30.82
N VAL A 691 -19.74 9.22 30.71
CA VAL A 691 -19.78 10.57 31.27
C VAL A 691 -20.39 10.49 32.66
N LEU A 692 -19.56 10.65 33.70
CA LEU A 692 -19.96 10.59 35.10
C LEU A 692 -20.46 11.96 35.57
N MET A 693 -21.69 11.98 36.06
CA MET A 693 -22.31 13.15 36.68
C MET A 693 -22.15 13.10 38.20
N PRO A 694 -21.38 14.00 38.82
CA PRO A 694 -21.33 14.09 40.26
C PRO A 694 -22.61 14.72 40.83
N ALA A 695 -22.90 14.42 42.11
CA ALA A 695 -24.01 15.01 42.83
C ALA A 695 -23.97 16.55 42.78
N GLY A 696 -24.98 17.14 42.12
CA GLY A 696 -25.14 18.59 41.95
C GLY A 696 -24.92 19.11 40.52
N VAL A 697 -24.73 18.25 39.53
CA VAL A 697 -24.80 18.58 38.10
C VAL A 697 -26.02 17.90 37.49
N THR A 698 -26.89 18.66 36.83
CA THR A 698 -28.08 18.14 36.15
C THR A 698 -27.95 18.34 34.65
N ILE A 699 -28.02 17.25 33.89
CA ILE A 699 -28.03 17.29 32.42
C ILE A 699 -29.44 17.61 31.93
N ILE A 700 -29.54 18.54 30.99
CA ILE A 700 -30.79 18.91 30.33
C ILE A 700 -30.90 18.21 28.99
N ASP A 701 -29.80 18.16 28.26
CA ASP A 701 -29.73 17.57 26.94
C ASP A 701 -28.32 17.03 26.68
N ALA A 702 -28.19 16.07 25.78
CA ALA A 702 -26.92 15.44 25.44
C ALA A 702 -26.96 14.90 24.01
N SER A 703 -25.79 14.64 23.45
CA SER A 703 -25.66 13.95 22.16
C SER A 703 -26.52 12.67 22.14
N PRO A 704 -27.24 12.37 21.05
CA PRO A 704 -28.12 11.21 20.98
C PRO A 704 -27.35 9.88 21.08
N GLY A 705 -28.05 8.79 21.41
CA GLY A 705 -27.46 7.45 21.42
C GLY A 705 -26.81 7.01 22.75
N TYR A 706 -27.06 7.73 23.85
CA TYR A 706 -26.60 7.30 25.17
C TYR A 706 -27.53 6.26 25.83
N ARG A 707 -26.95 5.45 26.70
CA ARG A 707 -27.65 4.65 27.71
C ARG A 707 -27.42 5.26 29.08
N LEU A 708 -28.51 5.60 29.79
CA LEU A 708 -28.43 6.11 31.15
C LEU A 708 -28.27 4.96 32.15
N LEU A 709 -27.26 5.05 33.00
CA LEU A 709 -27.00 4.11 34.10
C LEU A 709 -27.10 4.88 35.43
N TYR A 710 -27.83 4.32 36.40
CA TYR A 710 -28.00 4.91 37.73
C TYR A 710 -27.07 4.23 38.73
N GLY A 711 -26.18 5.00 39.35
CA GLY A 711 -25.43 4.61 40.54
C GLY A 711 -26.11 5.10 41.81
N ALA A 712 -25.49 4.84 42.97
CA ALA A 712 -26.05 5.23 44.27
C ALA A 712 -25.97 6.74 44.53
N PHE A 713 -24.97 7.42 43.97
CA PHE A 713 -24.71 8.86 44.18
C PHE A 713 -24.34 9.61 42.90
N ASP A 714 -24.32 8.91 41.77
CA ASP A 714 -23.93 9.38 40.46
C ASP A 714 -24.85 8.79 39.38
N ALA A 715 -24.93 9.50 38.27
CA ALA A 715 -25.56 9.00 37.05
C ALA A 715 -24.50 8.99 35.94
N THR A 716 -24.52 7.98 35.08
CA THR A 716 -23.56 7.83 34.00
C THR A 716 -24.27 7.79 32.65
N LEU A 717 -23.87 8.67 31.73
CA LEU A 717 -24.25 8.53 30.32
C LEU A 717 -23.20 7.65 29.64
N ARG A 718 -23.62 6.47 29.18
CA ARG A 718 -22.76 5.54 28.44
C ARG A 718 -23.02 5.65 26.95
N TYR A 719 -22.02 6.00 26.18
CA TYR A 719 -22.00 5.92 24.72
C TYR A 719 -21.15 4.74 24.28
N VAL A 720 -21.55 4.08 23.20
CA VAL A 720 -20.77 3.01 22.58
C VAL A 720 -20.67 3.31 21.09
N SER A 721 -19.46 3.51 20.61
CA SER A 721 -19.16 3.61 19.19
C SER A 721 -18.26 2.44 18.77
N TYR A 722 -18.36 2.08 17.48
CA TYR A 722 -17.63 0.98 16.89
C TYR A 722 -16.84 1.48 15.69
N ASN A 723 -15.66 0.89 15.47
CA ASN A 723 -14.81 1.18 14.31
C ASN A 723 -14.50 2.68 14.13
N THR A 724 -14.01 3.31 15.20
CA THR A 724 -13.59 4.72 15.18
C THR A 724 -12.08 4.85 15.02
N SER A 725 -11.64 5.95 14.44
CA SER A 725 -10.23 6.35 14.32
C SER A 725 -10.11 7.86 14.48
N HIS A 726 -8.91 8.42 14.27
CA HIS A 726 -8.72 9.87 14.24
C HIS A 726 -9.53 10.59 13.14
N LEU A 727 -10.04 9.86 12.13
CA LEU A 727 -10.79 10.42 11.00
C LEU A 727 -12.31 10.52 11.24
N ASN A 728 -12.84 9.72 12.15
CA ASN A 728 -14.25 9.70 12.53
C ASN A 728 -14.43 9.61 14.06
N PRO A 729 -13.84 10.56 14.83
CA PRO A 729 -13.94 10.54 16.27
C PRO A 729 -15.40 10.71 16.72
N PRO A 730 -15.80 10.12 17.87
CA PRO A 730 -17.14 10.34 18.41
C PRO A 730 -17.28 11.80 18.88
N GLU A 731 -18.12 12.57 18.20
CA GLU A 731 -18.44 13.95 18.59
C GLU A 731 -19.56 13.96 19.64
N LEU A 732 -19.17 14.10 20.91
CA LEU A 732 -20.10 14.09 22.04
C LEU A 732 -20.18 15.47 22.70
N TYR A 733 -21.39 15.88 23.03
CA TYR A 733 -21.65 17.09 23.80
C TYR A 733 -22.69 16.84 24.90
N VAL A 734 -22.62 17.65 25.94
CA VAL A 734 -23.56 17.61 27.07
C VAL A 734 -23.96 19.04 27.43
N ILE A 735 -25.26 19.27 27.60
CA ILE A 735 -25.81 20.51 28.13
C ILE A 735 -26.20 20.28 29.59
N TYR A 736 -25.53 20.98 30.51
CA TYR A 736 -25.73 20.81 31.94
C TYR A 736 -25.98 22.13 32.68
N GLN A 737 -26.59 22.00 33.85
CA GLN A 737 -26.73 23.05 34.86
C GLN A 737 -26.09 22.60 36.17
N VAL A 738 -25.48 23.56 36.87
CA VAL A 738 -24.88 23.34 38.18
C VAL A 738 -25.88 23.75 39.24
N SER A 739 -26.17 22.86 40.19
CA SER A 739 -27.08 23.15 41.30
C SER A 739 -26.45 24.14 42.30
N LEU A 740 -27.28 24.97 42.94
CA LEU A 740 -26.82 25.87 44.03
C LEU A 740 -26.20 25.10 45.20
N ALA A 741 -26.59 23.85 45.44
CA ALA A 741 -26.04 23.02 46.51
C ALA A 741 -24.53 22.73 46.30
N THR A 742 -24.07 22.69 45.05
CA THR A 742 -22.66 22.46 44.72
C THR A 742 -21.79 23.64 45.13
N ALA A 743 -22.28 24.87 44.97
CA ALA A 743 -21.63 26.09 45.45
C ALA A 743 -21.59 26.18 46.98
N ALA A 744 -22.48 25.47 47.68
CA ALA A 744 -22.53 25.41 49.14
C ALA A 744 -21.62 24.34 49.78
N ARG A 745 -20.82 23.58 49.01
CA ARG A 745 -19.91 22.56 49.57
C ARG A 745 -18.92 23.13 50.61
N PRO A 746 -18.30 24.31 50.42
CA PRO A 746 -17.48 24.92 51.48
C PRO A 746 -18.27 25.22 52.76
N LEU A 747 -19.56 25.54 52.65
CA LEU A 747 -20.45 25.74 53.82
C LEU A 747 -20.73 24.43 54.55
N LEU A 748 -20.85 23.30 53.84
CA LEU A 748 -20.99 21.98 54.49
C LEU A 748 -19.72 21.60 55.26
N PHE A 749 -18.54 21.83 54.68
CA PHE A 749 -17.27 21.60 55.38
C PHE A 749 -17.11 22.55 56.58
N SER A 750 -17.49 23.83 56.46
CA SER A 750 -17.45 24.76 57.58
C SER A 750 -18.45 24.39 58.67
N LEU A 751 -19.62 23.85 58.32
CA LEU A 751 -20.61 23.34 59.27
C LEU A 751 -20.11 22.09 59.99
N LEU A 752 -19.44 21.17 59.28
CA LEU A 752 -18.85 19.96 59.87
C LEU A 752 -17.68 20.32 60.82
N ILE A 753 -16.79 21.23 60.41
CA ILE A 753 -15.73 21.77 61.28
C ILE A 753 -16.34 22.51 62.46
N GLY A 754 -17.39 23.30 62.23
CA GLY A 754 -18.15 24.00 63.27
C GLY A 754 -18.80 23.05 64.27
N LEU A 755 -19.31 21.91 63.80
CA LEU A 755 -19.90 20.87 64.64
C LEU A 755 -18.83 20.16 65.47
N VAL A 756 -17.67 19.84 64.89
CA VAL A 756 -16.51 19.33 65.64
C VAL A 756 -16.06 20.35 66.70
N GLY A 757 -16.00 21.63 66.34
CA GLY A 757 -15.71 22.71 67.28
C GLY A 757 -16.76 22.82 68.40
N LEU A 758 -18.04 22.68 68.08
CA LEU A 758 -19.13 22.70 69.04
C LEU A 758 -19.09 21.50 69.99
N VAL A 759 -18.82 20.29 69.48
CA VAL A 759 -18.59 19.09 70.29
C VAL A 759 -17.39 19.28 71.20
N PHE A 760 -16.30 19.87 70.71
CA PHE A 760 -15.13 20.20 71.53
C PHE A 760 -15.46 21.20 72.66
N VAL A 761 -16.24 22.24 72.37
CA VAL A 761 -16.70 23.21 73.37
C VAL A 761 -17.62 22.56 74.40
N VAL A 762 -18.57 21.73 73.97
CA VAL A 762 -19.48 21.00 74.86
C VAL A 762 -18.68 20.04 75.76
N TYR A 763 -17.74 19.27 75.19
CA TYR A 763 -16.83 18.39 75.93
C TYR A 763 -16.03 19.15 77.00
N ARG A 764 -15.45 20.31 76.64
CA ARG A 764 -14.76 21.18 77.60
C ARG A 764 -15.68 21.70 78.70
N LYS A 765 -16.93 22.06 78.34
CA LYS A 765 -17.91 22.59 79.29
C LYS A 765 -18.38 21.51 80.28
N THR A 766 -18.59 20.27 79.83
CA THR A 766 -18.96 19.16 80.71
C THR A 766 -17.86 18.76 81.69
N VAL A 767 -16.59 18.86 81.29
CA VAL A 767 -15.43 18.59 82.18
C VAL A 767 -15.23 19.71 83.22
N THR A 768 -15.62 20.95 82.92
CA THR A 768 -15.54 22.08 83.87
C THR A 768 -16.77 22.21 84.77
N THR A 769 -17.94 21.67 84.39
CA THR A 769 -19.16 21.71 85.22
C THR A 769 -19.19 20.75 86.41
N HIS A 770 -18.16 19.91 86.62
CA HIS A 770 -18.02 19.17 87.89
C HIS A 770 -17.23 19.94 88.95
N ALA A 771 -16.89 21.21 88.71
CA ALA A 771 -16.03 22.00 89.61
C ALA A 771 -16.69 23.25 90.21
N VAL A 772 -18.03 23.37 90.23
CA VAL A 772 -18.69 24.50 90.93
C VAL A 772 -19.99 24.04 91.60
N GLU A 773 -19.87 23.58 92.84
CA GLU A 773 -20.91 23.71 93.86
C GLU A 773 -20.25 24.33 95.10
N GLU A 774 -20.80 25.44 95.57
CA GLU A 774 -20.30 26.24 96.69
C GLU A 774 -20.36 25.45 98.00
N THR A 775 -19.30 25.52 98.82
CA THR A 775 -19.45 25.70 100.28
C THR A 775 -18.12 26.10 100.94
N ASP A 776 -18.19 27.22 101.65
CA ASP A 776 -17.25 27.67 102.67
C ASP A 776 -17.12 26.65 103.82
N LEU A 777 -16.00 26.79 104.55
CA LEU A 777 -15.62 26.21 105.85
C LEU A 777 -14.68 24.97 105.87
N SER A 778 -13.43 25.32 106.18
CA SER A 778 -12.55 24.69 107.18
C SER A 778 -12.05 23.24 107.00
N VAL A 779 -10.73 23.18 106.80
CA VAL A 779 -9.74 22.38 107.56
C VAL A 779 -9.88 20.86 107.60
N SER A 780 -8.86 20.22 107.00
CA SER A 780 -8.14 19.01 107.45
C SER A 780 -8.15 17.88 106.41
N LYS A 781 -7.15 17.77 105.54
CA LYS A 781 -5.80 17.19 105.73
C LYS A 781 -5.77 15.66 105.55
N ARG A 782 -4.71 15.25 104.84
CA ARG A 782 -4.12 13.90 104.63
C ARG A 782 -4.51 13.30 103.29
N GLU A 783 -3.59 12.94 102.38
CA GLU A 783 -2.17 12.54 102.43
C GLU A 783 -1.69 12.62 100.95
N THR A 784 -0.46 12.93 100.52
CA THR A 784 0.90 12.67 100.99
C THR A 784 1.83 13.74 100.38
N GLY A 785 2.89 14.11 101.10
CA GLY A 785 3.75 15.23 100.76
C GLY A 785 4.56 15.10 99.47
N ALA A 786 4.59 16.19 98.71
CA ALA A 786 5.81 16.76 98.17
C ALA A 786 5.55 18.26 98.02
N SER A 787 6.43 19.07 98.61
CA SER A 787 6.40 20.52 98.53
C SER A 787 6.29 20.99 97.07
N VAL A 788 5.14 21.57 96.70
CA VAL A 788 4.90 22.14 95.37
C VAL A 788 5.25 23.62 95.43
N ALA A 789 6.17 24.07 94.57
CA ALA A 789 6.55 25.48 94.48
C ALA A 789 5.36 26.32 93.99
N PRO A 790 5.20 27.59 94.44
CA PRO A 790 4.16 28.46 93.92
C PRO A 790 4.22 28.56 92.39
N PRO A 791 3.09 28.41 91.66
CA PRO A 791 3.06 28.45 90.18
C PRO A 791 3.67 29.74 89.60
N ALA A 792 3.44 30.87 90.27
CA ALA A 792 4.02 32.16 89.91
C ALA A 792 5.56 32.16 89.92
N LEU A 793 6.17 31.41 90.84
CA LEU A 793 7.63 31.32 90.98
C LEU A 793 8.24 30.43 89.89
N LEU A 794 7.55 29.36 89.49
CA LEU A 794 7.94 28.49 88.37
C LEU A 794 7.87 29.23 87.02
N SER A 795 6.80 30.00 86.79
CA SER A 795 6.64 30.84 85.60
C SER A 795 7.68 31.97 85.55
N GLU A 796 7.91 32.67 86.67
CA GLU A 796 8.91 33.75 86.72
C GLU A 796 10.32 33.21 86.44
N PHE A 797 10.67 32.04 87.00
CA PHE A 797 11.95 31.40 86.70
C PHE A 797 12.06 30.99 85.22
N ALA A 798 11.08 30.29 84.67
CA ALA A 798 11.13 29.82 83.29
C ALA A 798 11.16 30.97 82.27
N SER A 799 10.47 32.08 82.55
CA SER A 799 10.49 33.29 81.71
C SER A 799 11.81 34.05 81.83
N LYS A 800 12.34 34.28 83.04
CA LYS A 800 13.63 34.96 83.24
C LYS A 800 14.80 34.15 82.70
N TYR A 801 14.76 32.83 82.82
CA TYR A 801 15.78 31.95 82.27
C TYR A 801 15.73 31.91 80.73
N SER A 802 14.54 31.85 80.14
CA SER A 802 14.38 31.98 78.68
C SER A 802 14.86 33.35 78.17
N ASN A 803 14.68 34.41 78.94
CA ASN A 803 15.21 35.73 78.60
C ASN A 803 16.74 35.77 78.69
N LYS A 804 17.35 35.10 79.67
CA LYS A 804 18.81 34.96 79.78
C LYS A 804 19.40 34.33 78.53
N THR A 805 18.83 33.23 78.05
CA THR A 805 19.31 32.54 76.85
C THR A 805 19.12 33.37 75.58
N ALA A 806 18.00 34.10 75.47
CA ALA A 806 17.74 35.01 74.35
C ALA A 806 18.78 36.16 74.30
N LEU A 807 19.02 36.84 75.43
CA LEU A 807 20.02 37.92 75.52
C LEU A 807 21.44 37.43 75.20
N ALA A 808 21.81 36.22 75.63
CA ALA A 808 23.10 35.62 75.30
C ALA A 808 23.26 35.33 73.79
N LEU A 809 22.18 34.91 73.12
CA LEU A 809 22.18 34.71 71.66
C LEU A 809 22.30 36.04 70.92
N ASP A 810 21.63 37.09 71.38
CA ASP A 810 21.70 38.41 70.75
C ASP A 810 23.08 39.06 70.93
N LEU A 811 23.74 38.84 72.07
CA LEU A 811 25.15 39.20 72.26
C LEU A 811 26.06 38.46 71.26
N GLU A 812 25.86 37.16 71.06
CA GLU A 812 26.64 36.36 70.10
C GLU A 812 26.41 36.81 68.64
N LYS A 813 25.17 37.17 68.29
CA LYS A 813 24.85 37.77 66.97
C LYS A 813 25.55 39.11 66.80
N LEU A 814 25.50 39.98 67.81
CA LEU A 814 26.15 41.30 67.76
C LEU A 814 27.68 41.18 67.58
N GLU A 815 28.31 40.23 68.27
CA GLU A 815 29.74 39.91 68.07
C GLU A 815 30.03 39.41 66.65
N ALA A 816 29.15 38.56 66.09
CA ALA A 816 29.29 38.06 64.73
C ALA A 816 29.10 39.16 63.69
N GLU A 817 28.15 40.07 63.89
CA GLU A 817 27.90 41.23 63.01
C GLU A 817 29.06 42.23 63.05
N ARG A 818 29.68 42.43 64.22
CA ARG A 818 30.92 43.20 64.34
C ARG A 818 32.08 42.58 63.57
N LYS A 819 32.26 41.25 63.66
CA LYS A 819 33.27 40.51 62.87
C LYS A 819 33.02 40.59 61.37
N ARG A 820 31.76 40.72 60.95
CA ARG A 820 31.34 40.89 59.54
C ARG A 820 31.35 42.36 59.08
N GLY A 821 31.75 43.30 59.93
CA GLY A 821 31.85 44.72 59.60
C GLY A 821 30.51 45.47 59.50
N LYS A 822 29.40 44.85 59.90
CA LYS A 822 28.04 45.43 59.76
C LYS A 822 27.68 46.46 60.84
N VAL A 823 28.39 46.46 61.97
CA VAL A 823 28.13 47.37 63.10
C VAL A 823 29.38 48.20 63.40
N SER A 824 29.20 49.50 63.59
CA SER A 824 30.29 50.42 63.92
C SER A 824 30.88 50.14 65.31
N LYS A 825 32.15 50.50 65.55
CA LYS A 825 32.81 50.23 66.85
C LYS A 825 32.05 50.88 68.03
N LYS A 826 31.55 52.10 67.81
CA LYS A 826 30.84 52.89 68.82
C LYS A 826 29.47 52.28 69.15
N GLU A 827 28.73 51.87 68.12
CA GLU A 827 27.42 51.22 68.28
C GLU A 827 27.55 49.82 68.89
N PHE A 828 28.58 49.06 68.50
CA PHE A 828 28.90 47.77 69.11
C PHE A 828 29.18 47.92 70.60
N MET A 829 30.04 48.87 71.00
CA MET A 829 30.35 49.07 72.42
C MET A 829 29.13 49.48 73.25
N MET A 830 28.27 50.36 72.72
CA MET A 830 27.04 50.77 73.43
C MET A 830 26.06 49.61 73.57
N ARG A 831 25.79 48.85 72.50
CA ARG A 831 24.87 47.70 72.56
C ARG A 831 25.44 46.53 73.35
N GLU A 832 26.74 46.28 73.27
CA GLU A 832 27.41 45.25 74.07
C GLU A 832 27.32 45.58 75.56
N GLN A 833 27.53 46.85 75.92
CA GLN A 833 27.39 47.30 77.31
C GLN A 833 25.95 47.20 77.80
N ASP A 834 24.97 47.62 77.00
CA ASP A 834 23.54 47.52 77.34
C ASP A 834 23.08 46.06 77.48
N LEU A 835 23.42 45.19 76.52
CA LEU A 835 23.10 43.76 76.57
C LEU A 835 23.77 43.07 77.77
N LYS A 836 25.03 43.41 78.08
CA LYS A 836 25.71 42.88 79.27
C LYS A 836 25.04 43.36 80.56
N ALA A 837 24.68 44.64 80.65
CA ALA A 837 23.97 45.16 81.82
C ALA A 837 22.61 44.46 82.01
N GLN A 838 21.84 44.26 80.94
CA GLN A 838 20.58 43.51 80.99
C GLN A 838 20.81 42.05 81.39
N MET A 839 21.84 41.40 80.84
CA MET A 839 22.19 40.02 81.16
C MET A 839 22.59 39.87 82.64
N ASP A 840 23.37 40.79 83.19
CA ASP A 840 23.77 40.79 84.61
C ASP A 840 22.54 40.95 85.53
N THR A 841 21.58 41.82 85.17
CA THR A 841 20.32 41.98 85.94
C THR A 841 19.42 40.75 85.89
N VAL A 842 19.39 40.06 84.75
CA VAL A 842 18.62 38.82 84.61
C VAL A 842 19.33 37.68 85.33
N GLU A 843 20.65 37.61 85.27
CA GLU A 843 21.45 36.56 85.90
C GLU A 843 21.40 36.63 87.43
N SER A 844 21.47 37.83 88.02
CA SER A 844 21.28 38.01 89.46
C SER A 844 19.88 37.58 89.91
N ARG A 845 18.84 37.95 89.15
CA ARG A 845 17.45 37.55 89.45
C ARG A 845 17.23 36.05 89.27
N VAL A 846 17.82 35.43 88.25
CA VAL A 846 17.77 33.98 88.03
C VAL A 846 18.48 33.24 89.18
N ALA A 847 19.59 33.76 89.69
CA ALA A 847 20.28 33.18 90.84
C ALA A 847 19.44 33.26 92.13
N GLU A 848 18.76 34.38 92.38
CA GLU A 848 17.81 34.52 93.50
C GLU A 848 16.64 33.52 93.41
N LEU A 849 16.01 33.44 92.23
CA LEU A 849 14.87 32.53 92.00
C LEU A 849 15.29 31.06 92.07
N ARG A 850 16.54 30.75 91.68
CA ARG A 850 17.13 29.42 91.77
C ARG A 850 17.27 28.95 93.22
N GLU A 851 17.80 29.78 94.11
CA GLU A 851 17.90 29.48 95.55
C GLU A 851 16.53 29.21 96.16
N GLN A 852 15.52 30.01 95.78
CA GLN A 852 14.14 29.82 96.22
C GLN A 852 13.52 28.51 95.70
N LEU A 853 13.84 28.09 94.48
CA LEU A 853 13.40 26.80 93.91
C LEU A 853 14.09 25.59 94.55
N ILE A 854 15.37 25.69 94.92
CA ILE A 854 16.10 24.63 95.61
C ILE A 854 15.49 24.35 96.99
N ALA A 855 14.97 25.39 97.65
CA ALA A 855 14.27 25.27 98.93
C ALA A 855 12.88 24.59 98.81
N CYS A 856 12.25 24.62 97.63
CA CYS A 856 10.91 24.08 97.39
C CYS A 856 10.87 22.56 97.17
N GLY A 857 11.99 21.84 97.12
CA GLY A 857 11.99 20.37 97.16
C GLY A 857 13.04 19.67 96.28
N PRO A 858 13.23 18.34 96.47
CA PRO A 858 14.25 17.56 95.75
C PRO A 858 13.98 17.48 94.25
N LYS A 859 12.71 17.47 93.84
CA LYS A 859 12.29 17.43 92.43
C LYS A 859 12.80 18.64 91.62
N TYR A 860 12.66 19.85 92.16
CA TYR A 860 13.14 21.06 91.49
C TYR A 860 14.66 21.17 91.53
N ARG A 861 15.30 20.65 92.58
CA ARG A 861 16.76 20.52 92.64
C ARG A 861 17.30 19.63 91.52
N ASP A 862 16.67 18.50 91.27
CA ASP A 862 17.09 17.58 90.21
C ASP A 862 16.88 18.20 88.81
N LEU A 863 15.76 18.89 88.59
CA LEU A 863 15.50 19.61 87.33
C LEU A 863 16.51 20.75 87.11
N LEU A 864 16.85 21.52 88.16
CA LEU A 864 17.87 22.58 88.10
C LEU A 864 19.27 22.02 87.87
N ALA A 865 19.61 20.88 88.48
CA ALA A 865 20.89 20.21 88.26
C ALA A 865 21.02 19.69 86.81
N GLN A 866 19.93 19.19 86.22
CA GLN A 866 19.91 18.80 84.81
C GLN A 866 20.07 20.00 83.87
N LEU A 867 19.45 21.14 84.23
CA LEU A 867 19.54 22.39 83.49
C LEU A 867 20.98 22.94 83.50
N GLU A 868 21.66 22.94 84.66
CA GLU A 868 23.09 23.30 84.77
C GLU A 868 23.98 22.37 83.98
N LEU A 869 23.73 21.05 84.05
CA LEU A 869 24.47 20.08 83.28
C LEU A 869 24.37 20.39 81.77
N GLN A 870 23.21 20.85 81.29
CA GLN A 870 23.07 21.28 79.90
C GLN A 870 23.79 22.60 79.62
N GLU A 871 23.75 23.59 80.52
CA GLU A 871 24.53 24.83 80.37
C GLU A 871 26.04 24.57 80.30
N GLU A 872 26.55 23.71 81.18
CA GLU A 872 27.96 23.33 81.20
C GLU A 872 28.36 22.60 79.91
N ARG A 873 27.49 21.71 79.39
CA ARG A 873 27.69 21.07 78.09
C ARG A 873 27.72 22.08 76.95
N ILE A 874 26.85 23.08 76.95
CA ILE A 874 26.84 24.14 75.94
C ILE A 874 28.12 24.97 76.03
N ALA A 875 28.51 25.40 77.23
CA ALA A 875 29.74 26.18 77.45
C ALA A 875 30.99 25.39 77.03
N GLY A 876 31.08 24.11 77.42
CA GLY A 876 32.15 23.20 77.04
C GLY A 876 32.25 22.99 75.53
N ALA A 877 31.11 22.74 74.86
CA ALA A 877 31.08 22.60 73.41
C ALA A 877 31.44 23.91 72.68
N LYS A 878 31.00 25.08 73.18
CA LYS A 878 31.40 26.39 72.64
C LYS A 878 32.90 26.67 72.82
N ALA A 879 33.48 26.31 73.97
CA ALA A 879 34.91 26.42 74.21
C ALA A 879 35.73 25.50 73.29
N GLY A 880 35.28 24.24 73.12
CA GLY A 880 35.86 23.30 72.17
C GLY A 880 35.82 23.80 70.73
N LEU A 881 34.70 24.42 70.32
CA LEU A 881 34.54 25.05 69.01
C LEU A 881 35.52 26.22 68.81
N ARG A 882 35.72 27.08 69.82
CA ARG A 882 36.70 28.17 69.76
C ARG A 882 38.13 27.65 69.60
N GLN A 883 38.50 26.59 70.32
CA GLN A 883 39.81 25.95 70.17
C GLN A 883 39.98 25.29 68.79
N LEU A 884 38.94 24.64 68.28
CA LEU A 884 38.92 24.03 66.95
C LEU A 884 39.12 25.08 65.85
N LEU A 885 38.46 26.24 65.96
CA LEU A 885 38.63 27.37 65.05
C LEU A 885 40.05 27.95 65.11
N ALA A 886 40.67 28.03 66.29
CA ALA A 886 42.06 28.45 66.44
C ALA A 886 43.06 27.44 65.83
N ARG A 887 42.80 26.13 65.96
CA ARG A 887 43.58 25.06 65.32
C ARG A 887 43.46 25.07 63.79
N LYS A 888 42.28 25.40 63.26
CA LYS A 888 42.08 25.62 61.81
C LYS A 888 42.87 26.84 61.31
N LYS A 889 42.84 27.95 62.06
CA LYS A 889 43.57 29.17 61.70
C LYS A 889 45.10 28.95 61.68
N THR A 890 45.61 28.02 62.48
CA THR A 890 47.03 27.62 62.52
C THR A 890 47.37 26.43 61.60
N GLN A 891 46.45 26.00 60.73
CA GLN A 891 46.57 24.87 59.78
C GLN A 891 46.95 23.50 60.39
N LYS A 892 46.78 23.31 61.70
CA LYS A 892 47.17 22.07 62.41
C LYS A 892 46.13 20.93 62.34
N ILE A 893 45.12 21.03 61.47
CA ILE A 893 44.06 20.00 61.32
C ILE A 893 43.59 19.91 59.86
N SER A 894 43.32 18.71 59.38
CA SER A 894 42.81 18.48 58.01
C SER A 894 41.38 19.01 57.85
N ARG A 895 41.02 19.42 56.63
CA ARG A 895 39.69 20.02 56.35
C ARG A 895 38.53 19.07 56.70
N ALA A 896 38.66 17.79 56.35
CA ALA A 896 37.63 16.78 56.63
C ALA A 896 37.48 16.51 58.14
N ALA A 897 38.59 16.45 58.88
CA ALA A 897 38.55 16.29 60.33
C ALA A 897 37.96 17.53 61.03
N PHE A 898 38.27 18.73 60.54
CA PHE A 898 37.67 19.98 61.03
C PHE A 898 36.16 20.00 60.80
N GLU A 899 35.68 19.70 59.59
CA GLU A 899 34.24 19.74 59.27
C GLU A 899 33.45 18.73 60.10
N LYS A 900 33.99 17.51 60.28
CA LYS A 900 33.37 16.49 61.14
C LYS A 900 33.29 16.95 62.61
N SER A 901 34.41 17.35 63.22
CA SER A 901 34.39 17.80 64.62
C SER A 901 33.56 19.09 64.82
N HIS A 902 33.53 19.98 63.82
CA HIS A 902 32.70 21.19 63.85
C HIS A 902 31.20 20.84 63.86
N GLN A 903 30.78 19.88 63.03
CA GLN A 903 29.41 19.38 63.04
C GLN A 903 29.07 18.67 64.35
N ASP A 904 30.00 17.88 64.90
CA ASP A 904 29.79 17.19 66.19
C ASP A 904 29.57 18.19 67.33
N TYR A 905 30.38 19.25 67.45
CA TYR A 905 30.16 20.30 68.45
C TYR A 905 28.84 21.04 68.25
N LEU A 906 28.47 21.37 67.00
CA LEU A 906 27.18 22.00 66.72
C LEU A 906 25.99 21.09 67.04
N LYS A 907 26.12 19.78 66.81
CA LYS A 907 25.10 18.79 67.17
C LYS A 907 24.94 18.72 68.69
N THR A 908 26.03 18.67 69.44
CA THR A 908 26.01 18.69 70.92
C THR A 908 25.33 19.95 71.45
N ILE A 909 25.63 21.12 70.89
CA ILE A 909 24.99 22.39 71.27
C ILE A 909 23.48 22.33 71.01
N ARG A 910 23.05 21.89 69.81
CA ARG A 910 21.61 21.79 69.49
C ARG A 910 20.88 20.81 70.41
N GLN A 911 21.49 19.67 70.72
CA GLN A 911 20.89 18.67 71.61
C GLN A 911 20.76 19.20 73.04
N ALA A 912 21.77 19.88 73.55
CA ALA A 912 21.73 20.47 74.89
C ALA A 912 20.70 21.62 74.98
N VAL A 913 20.62 22.50 73.97
CA VAL A 913 19.59 23.56 73.91
C VAL A 913 18.18 22.97 73.87
N SER A 914 17.95 21.95 73.02
CA SER A 914 16.66 21.26 72.97
C SER A 914 16.28 20.60 74.29
N ALA A 915 17.25 20.08 75.05
CA ALA A 915 17.01 19.49 76.36
C ALA A 915 16.67 20.57 77.39
N SER A 916 17.38 21.71 77.40
CA SER A 916 17.04 22.85 78.25
C SER A 916 15.63 23.39 77.99
N ASP A 917 15.24 23.52 76.71
CA ASP A 917 13.90 24.00 76.35
C ASP A 917 12.78 23.06 76.82
N ARG A 918 13.01 21.73 76.76
CA ARG A 918 12.06 20.73 77.30
C ARG A 918 11.92 20.84 78.82
N ILE A 919 13.03 21.05 79.53
CA ILE A 919 13.00 21.23 81.00
C ILE A 919 12.23 22.52 81.34
N LEU A 920 12.47 23.62 80.62
CA LEU A 920 11.74 24.87 80.81
C LEU A 920 10.24 24.74 80.47
N MET A 921 9.89 23.95 79.44
CA MET A 921 8.50 23.65 79.10
C MET A 921 7.82 22.85 80.21
N THR A 922 8.51 21.85 80.77
CA THR A 922 8.01 21.07 81.92
C THR A 922 7.74 21.97 83.13
N LEU A 923 8.63 22.95 83.39
CA LEU A 923 8.43 23.94 84.46
C LEU A 923 7.22 24.86 84.20
N ARG A 924 6.91 25.20 82.94
CA ARG A 924 5.73 26.00 82.57
C ARG A 924 4.43 25.20 82.61
N GLU A 925 4.46 23.93 82.24
CA GLU A 925 3.34 23.00 82.40
C GLU A 925 2.98 22.84 83.88
N GLU A 926 3.98 22.68 84.76
CA GLU A 926 3.76 22.65 86.22
C GLU A 926 3.28 23.99 86.80
N ALA A 927 3.54 25.10 86.13
CA ALA A 927 3.00 26.41 86.48
C ALA A 927 1.55 26.63 85.99
N GLY A 928 1.01 25.74 85.14
CA GLY A 928 -0.36 25.82 84.60
C GLY A 928 -0.54 26.80 83.45
N GLU A 929 0.54 27.17 82.74
CA GLU A 929 0.50 28.12 81.62
C GLU A 929 0.23 27.46 80.25
N ILE A 930 0.35 26.13 80.15
CA ILE A 930 0.24 25.34 78.90
C ILE A 930 -0.71 24.17 79.09
#